data_AF-A0AAI9XP91-F1
#
_entry.id   AF-A0AAI9XP91-F1
#
_cell.length_a   1.000
_cell.length_b   1.000
_cell.length_c   1.000
_cell.angle_alpha   90.00
_cell.angle_beta   90.00
_cell.angle_gamma   90.00
#
_symmetry.space_group_name_H-M   'P 1'
#
loop_
_entity.id
_entity.type
_entity.pdbx_description
1 polymer ?
#
loop_
_entity_poly.entity_id
_entity_poly.type
_entity_poly.pdbx_seq_one_letter_code
_entity_poly.pdbx_strand_id
1 'polypeptide(L)'
;MAAILKFLRSIYDLDNLDTRFTSSSSVPYKTIVEARTDPAQSKEPPNKVQSRSQPSKWGTPEYLLYIFLLSFIVPYMFWIAYDVSRPSDPRYHNYERFLRDGWIPGRKIDVSDSQYHTFRENLPFMALLLAFHPLLRKLWNTVFPIPSDLHKKSVSEQGDARLEQRASFDYRFALVFLVALHGFSALKVLAILHINYQLATRLPRRYVPAATWTFNICMLFANELCEGYRFAAIARHITPPPATKNLLDEDPFLVRWGTWMDRHGGLMNRWEILFNITVLRLISFNLDYYFSLDQRNGSPLEVRSKLCHTNPLDITDVPKKKQLDPSNLSERDRLAISAAPKDYSFRNYVAYAIYAPLYLVGPIMCYNDFISQLRHRPASIETPRTIRYAVRFLLGLLAMEVVLHYDYVCAISHAGPDWSTYTPAQLSLLSFFNLHIIWLKLLLPWRLFRLWALIDGVDAPENMLRCVSNNWSPKSFWKAWHRSYNRWLIRYIYIPLGGANFRSWATTVRSIATYLLVFTFVALWHDIRLRLLIWGWLIVLFLLPEVLAQLLFPARKWEGRPDTYRRICAVGAVANVLMMMIANLVGFAVGLDGLQSILSGILHDWSGALFFMSAFASLYMGVQVMFEIREAEMRRGISLKC
;
A
#
# COMPACT_ATOMS: atom_id res chain seq x y z
N MET A 1 -29.29 2.72 21.91
CA MET A 1 -29.22 2.24 20.51
C MET A 1 -28.71 3.29 19.52
N ALA A 2 -29.25 4.52 19.49
CA ALA A 2 -28.84 5.56 18.52
C ALA A 2 -27.35 5.98 18.60
N ALA A 3 -26.78 6.10 19.80
CA ALA A 3 -25.37 6.44 19.99
C ALA A 3 -24.41 5.35 19.45
N ILE A 4 -24.76 4.07 19.65
CA ILE A 4 -24.00 2.93 19.13
C ILE A 4 -24.04 2.92 17.61
N LEU A 5 -25.22 3.10 17.00
CA LEU A 5 -25.35 3.18 15.54
C LEU A 5 -24.57 4.36 14.95
N LYS A 6 -24.58 5.52 15.62
CA LYS A 6 -23.77 6.68 15.23
C LYS A 6 -22.28 6.38 15.31
N PHE A 7 -21.83 5.73 16.38
CA PHE A 7 -20.44 5.29 16.52
C PHE A 7 -20.04 4.31 15.41
N LEU A 8 -20.84 3.25 15.18
CA LEU A 8 -20.60 2.26 14.13
C LEU A 8 -20.52 2.88 12.74
N ARG A 9 -21.40 3.84 12.42
CA ARG A 9 -21.32 4.61 11.17
C ARG A 9 -20.02 5.41 11.09
N SER A 10 -19.61 6.05 12.18
CA SER A 10 -18.41 6.87 12.20
C SER A 10 -17.11 6.08 11.96
N ILE A 11 -17.07 4.78 12.29
CA ILE A 11 -15.91 3.91 12.02
C ILE A 11 -15.53 3.93 10.53
N TYR A 12 -16.53 4.02 9.65
CA TYR A 12 -16.33 3.97 8.20
C TYR A 12 -16.14 5.34 7.55
N ASP A 13 -16.20 6.44 8.32
CA ASP A 13 -15.89 7.77 7.79
C ASP A 13 -14.46 7.81 7.23
N LEU A 14 -14.31 8.43 6.05
CA LEU A 14 -13.04 8.51 5.36
C LEU A 14 -11.97 9.28 6.16
N ASP A 15 -12.39 10.27 6.95
CA ASP A 15 -11.49 11.03 7.82
C ASP A 15 -10.84 10.16 8.91
N ASN A 16 -11.60 9.18 9.45
CA ASN A 16 -11.09 8.23 10.43
C ASN A 16 -10.16 7.18 9.81
N LEU A 17 -10.25 6.97 8.49
CA LEU A 17 -9.35 6.08 7.77
C LEU A 17 -8.00 6.78 7.50
N ASP A 18 -8.04 7.92 6.81
CA ASP A 18 -6.87 8.77 6.53
C ASP A 18 -7.35 10.18 6.18
N THR A 19 -6.87 11.18 6.91
CA THR A 19 -7.27 12.58 6.69
C THR A 19 -6.91 13.13 5.33
N ARG A 20 -5.96 12.51 4.63
CA ARG A 20 -5.60 12.87 3.24
C ARG A 20 -6.73 12.62 2.24
N PHE A 21 -7.83 12.00 2.68
CA PHE A 21 -9.02 11.71 1.88
C PHE A 21 -10.05 12.83 1.92
N THR A 22 -10.12 13.54 3.03
CA THR A 22 -11.10 14.59 3.31
C THR A 22 -10.48 15.98 3.27
N SER A 23 -9.15 16.07 3.37
CA SER A 23 -8.40 17.31 3.34
C SER A 23 -7.48 17.41 2.11
N SER A 24 -7.32 18.63 1.59
CA SER A 24 -6.35 18.89 0.54
C SER A 24 -4.93 18.69 1.09
N SER A 25 -4.07 18.02 0.32
CA SER A 25 -2.65 17.85 0.66
C SER A 25 -1.88 19.17 0.83
N SER A 26 -2.43 20.29 0.34
CA SER A 26 -1.83 21.63 0.44
C SER A 26 -2.30 22.43 1.65
N VAL A 27 -3.23 21.91 2.44
CA VAL A 27 -3.77 22.59 3.62
C VAL A 27 -3.22 21.91 4.87
N PRO A 28 -2.60 22.65 5.81
CA PRO A 28 -2.20 22.10 7.09
C PRO A 28 -3.40 21.59 7.88
N TYR A 29 -3.30 20.37 8.41
CA TYR A 29 -4.45 19.73 9.06
C TYR A 29 -4.86 20.42 10.36
N LYS A 30 -3.93 21.08 11.08
CA LYS A 30 -4.26 21.82 12.30
C LYS A 30 -5.31 22.90 12.04
N THR A 31 -5.21 23.59 10.90
CA THR A 31 -6.19 24.60 10.48
C THR A 31 -7.59 24.00 10.29
N ILE A 32 -7.67 22.73 9.87
CA ILE A 32 -8.94 22.00 9.73
C ILE A 32 -9.49 21.60 11.10
N VAL A 33 -8.62 21.23 12.04
CA VAL A 33 -9.03 20.93 13.43
C VAL A 33 -9.55 22.18 14.12
N GLU A 34 -8.85 23.31 14.00
CA GLU A 34 -9.26 24.61 14.55
C GLU A 34 -10.58 25.09 13.92
N ALA A 35 -10.77 24.86 12.62
CA ALA A 35 -12.01 25.11 11.90
C ALA A 35 -13.21 24.32 12.44
N ARG A 36 -13.03 23.06 12.88
CA ARG A 36 -14.13 22.24 13.44
C ARG A 36 -14.75 22.84 14.69
N THR A 37 -13.99 23.64 15.43
CA THR A 37 -14.42 24.31 16.66
C THR A 37 -15.05 25.68 16.43
N ASP A 38 -14.99 26.23 15.21
CA ASP A 38 -15.57 27.53 14.88
C ASP A 38 -17.02 27.39 14.33
N PRO A 39 -18.05 27.88 15.04
CA PRO A 39 -19.43 27.82 14.59
C PRO A 39 -19.69 28.58 13.27
N ALA A 40 -18.85 29.57 12.94
CA ALA A 40 -19.05 30.45 11.79
C ALA A 40 -18.77 29.77 10.43
N GLN A 41 -17.93 28.73 10.41
CA GLN A 41 -17.59 28.00 9.17
C GLN A 41 -18.65 26.98 8.71
N SER A 42 -19.68 26.72 9.52
CA SER A 42 -20.84 25.91 9.12
C SER A 42 -21.65 26.51 7.95
N LYS A 43 -21.32 27.74 7.53
CA LYS A 43 -21.98 28.51 6.45
C LYS A 43 -21.11 28.74 5.21
N GLU A 44 -19.95 28.08 5.06
CA GLU A 44 -19.13 28.25 3.86
C GLU A 44 -19.83 27.74 2.59
N PRO A 45 -19.68 28.45 1.45
CA PRO A 45 -20.26 28.02 0.18
C PRO A 45 -19.66 26.68 -0.28
N PRO A 46 -20.42 25.88 -1.06
CA PRO A 46 -19.96 24.57 -1.51
C PRO A 46 -18.64 24.69 -2.28
N ASN A 47 -17.64 23.91 -1.87
CA ASN A 47 -16.35 23.88 -2.56
C ASN A 47 -16.55 23.43 -4.02
N LYS A 48 -15.61 23.75 -4.92
CA LYS A 48 -15.65 23.48 -6.36
C LYS A 48 -15.94 22.01 -6.73
N VAL A 49 -15.61 21.07 -5.85
CA VAL A 49 -15.94 19.65 -6.02
C VAL A 49 -17.45 19.43 -5.82
N GLN A 50 -18.00 20.01 -4.76
CA GLN A 50 -19.41 19.89 -4.40
C GLN A 50 -20.32 20.58 -5.42
N SER A 51 -19.89 21.72 -5.98
CA SER A 51 -20.66 22.40 -7.03
C SER A 51 -20.77 21.63 -8.35
N ARG A 52 -19.93 20.61 -8.56
CA ARG A 52 -19.97 19.73 -9.74
C ARG A 52 -20.79 18.45 -9.53
N SER A 53 -21.25 18.22 -8.30
CA SER A 53 -21.96 16.98 -7.95
C SER A 53 -23.38 16.96 -8.49
N GLN A 54 -23.86 15.77 -8.83
CA GLN A 54 -25.24 15.55 -9.28
C GLN A 54 -26.16 15.28 -8.09
N PRO A 55 -27.49 15.53 -8.22
CA PRO A 55 -28.47 15.14 -7.21
C PRO A 55 -28.41 13.64 -6.89
N SER A 56 -28.76 13.29 -5.65
CA SER A 56 -28.77 11.90 -5.17
C SER A 56 -29.73 11.03 -5.97
N LYS A 57 -29.25 9.90 -6.48
CA LYS A 57 -30.09 8.96 -7.24
C LYS A 57 -30.61 7.80 -6.41
N TRP A 58 -30.19 7.66 -5.14
CA TRP A 58 -30.63 6.59 -4.24
C TRP A 58 -32.15 6.42 -4.12
N GLY A 59 -32.92 7.51 -4.24
CA GLY A 59 -34.39 7.47 -4.18
C GLY A 59 -35.10 7.27 -5.52
N THR A 60 -34.36 7.10 -6.62
CA THR A 60 -34.96 6.90 -7.94
C THR A 60 -35.41 5.44 -8.12
N PRO A 61 -36.47 5.16 -8.91
CA PRO A 61 -36.91 3.78 -9.19
C PRO A 61 -35.78 2.89 -9.76
N GLU A 62 -34.90 3.47 -10.58
CA GLU A 62 -33.71 2.78 -11.12
C GLU A 62 -32.81 2.24 -10.01
N TYR A 63 -32.44 3.07 -9.02
CA TYR A 63 -31.54 2.64 -7.93
C TYR A 63 -32.23 1.79 -6.87
N LEU A 64 -33.52 2.00 -6.63
CA LEU A 64 -34.30 1.13 -5.75
C LEU A 64 -34.36 -0.30 -6.34
N LEU A 65 -34.54 -0.43 -7.66
CA LEU A 65 -34.45 -1.72 -8.35
C LEU A 65 -33.05 -2.34 -8.22
N TYR A 66 -31.98 -1.56 -8.42
CA TYR A 66 -30.61 -2.06 -8.24
C TYR A 66 -30.36 -2.56 -6.82
N ILE A 67 -30.75 -1.80 -5.80
CA ILE A 67 -30.59 -2.21 -4.40
C ILE A 67 -31.41 -3.47 -4.11
N PHE A 68 -32.66 -3.53 -4.60
CA PHE A 68 -33.51 -4.71 -4.43
C PHE A 68 -32.84 -5.95 -5.04
N LEU A 69 -32.42 -5.90 -6.29
CA LEU A 69 -31.78 -7.03 -6.98
C LEU A 69 -30.45 -7.41 -6.32
N LEU A 70 -29.60 -6.44 -5.98
CA LEU A 70 -28.33 -6.68 -5.30
C LEU A 70 -28.51 -7.33 -3.91
N SER A 71 -29.64 -7.08 -3.24
CA SER A 71 -29.94 -7.70 -1.94
C SER A 71 -30.13 -9.22 -2.03
N PHE A 72 -30.48 -9.76 -3.21
CA PHE A 72 -30.52 -11.20 -3.48
C PHE A 72 -29.24 -11.71 -4.15
N ILE A 73 -28.69 -10.94 -5.11
CA ILE A 73 -27.50 -11.34 -5.86
C ILE A 73 -26.30 -11.52 -4.93
N VAL A 74 -26.03 -10.57 -4.03
CA VAL A 74 -24.84 -10.63 -3.18
C VAL A 74 -24.86 -11.86 -2.25
N PRO A 75 -25.94 -12.15 -1.50
CA PRO A 75 -26.03 -13.40 -0.73
C PRO A 75 -25.92 -14.66 -1.60
N TYR A 76 -26.50 -14.66 -2.81
CA TYR A 76 -26.40 -15.80 -3.72
C TYR A 76 -24.96 -16.03 -4.21
N MET A 77 -24.19 -14.96 -4.44
CA MET A 77 -22.77 -15.06 -4.76
C MET A 77 -21.99 -15.79 -3.66
N PHE A 78 -22.18 -15.40 -2.40
CA PHE A 78 -21.60 -16.10 -1.25
C PHE A 78 -22.08 -17.54 -1.15
N TRP A 79 -23.39 -17.77 -1.36
CA TRP A 79 -23.96 -19.11 -1.30
C TRP A 79 -23.30 -20.07 -2.28
N ILE A 80 -23.00 -19.66 -3.52
CA ILE A 80 -22.34 -20.54 -4.50
C ILE A 80 -20.93 -20.93 -4.06
N ALA A 81 -20.14 -19.99 -3.52
CA ALA A 81 -18.79 -20.28 -3.03
C ALA A 81 -18.83 -21.15 -1.76
N TYR A 82 -19.79 -20.89 -0.89
CA TYR A 82 -20.06 -21.69 0.30
C TYR A 82 -20.53 -23.11 -0.06
N ASP A 83 -21.41 -23.27 -1.05
CA ASP A 83 -22.02 -24.55 -1.45
C ASP A 83 -20.96 -25.61 -1.76
N VAL A 84 -19.91 -25.20 -2.48
CA VAL A 84 -18.76 -26.04 -2.86
C VAL A 84 -17.70 -26.17 -1.76
N SER A 85 -17.82 -25.41 -0.68
CA SER A 85 -16.95 -25.44 0.50
C SER A 85 -17.49 -26.35 1.61
N ARG A 86 -18.69 -26.92 1.46
CA ARG A 86 -19.31 -27.75 2.51
C ARG A 86 -18.73 -29.16 2.53
N PRO A 87 -18.70 -29.82 3.71
CA PRO A 87 -18.36 -31.24 3.83
C PRO A 87 -19.25 -32.18 3.01
N SER A 88 -20.46 -31.74 2.65
CA SER A 88 -21.39 -32.49 1.80
C SER A 88 -21.06 -32.42 0.30
N ASP A 89 -20.15 -31.54 -0.13
CA ASP A 89 -19.71 -31.49 -1.52
C ASP A 89 -18.86 -32.72 -1.84
N PRO A 90 -19.12 -33.45 -2.94
CA PRO A 90 -18.36 -34.65 -3.29
C PRO A 90 -16.85 -34.43 -3.41
N ARG A 91 -16.41 -33.20 -3.70
CA ARG A 91 -15.00 -32.82 -3.92
C ARG A 91 -14.29 -32.39 -2.63
N TYR A 92 -14.98 -32.34 -1.49
CA TYR A 92 -14.45 -31.82 -0.22
C TYR A 92 -13.14 -32.51 0.21
N HIS A 93 -13.08 -33.83 0.06
CA HIS A 93 -11.92 -34.65 0.42
C HIS A 93 -10.62 -34.25 -0.29
N ASN A 94 -10.71 -33.59 -1.46
CA ASN A 94 -9.53 -33.17 -2.23
C ASN A 94 -8.74 -32.04 -1.55
N TYR A 95 -9.43 -31.17 -0.80
CA TYR A 95 -8.81 -30.00 -0.18
C TYR A 95 -8.89 -30.01 1.35
N GLU A 96 -9.60 -30.96 1.96
CA GLU A 96 -9.74 -31.07 3.43
C GLU A 96 -8.41 -31.04 4.19
N ARG A 97 -7.34 -31.60 3.60
CA ARG A 97 -5.99 -31.59 4.19
C ARG A 97 -5.43 -30.19 4.49
N PHE A 98 -5.92 -29.16 3.80
CA PHE A 98 -5.55 -27.76 3.98
C PHE A 98 -6.42 -27.04 5.02
N LEU A 99 -7.37 -27.74 5.63
CA LEU A 99 -8.25 -27.21 6.66
C LEU A 99 -7.78 -27.65 8.06
N ARG A 100 -8.09 -26.83 9.06
CA ARG A 100 -7.83 -27.09 10.47
C ARG A 100 -9.05 -26.77 11.32
N ASP A 101 -9.08 -27.24 12.56
CA ASP A 101 -10.17 -26.89 13.47
C ASP A 101 -10.17 -25.39 13.74
N GLY A 102 -11.33 -24.77 13.50
CA GLY A 102 -11.57 -23.35 13.65
C GLY A 102 -12.10 -22.99 15.03
N TRP A 103 -12.27 -21.70 15.28
CA TRP A 103 -12.87 -21.20 16.52
C TRP A 103 -14.40 -21.08 16.43
N ILE A 104 -14.98 -21.20 15.23
CA ILE A 104 -16.43 -21.26 15.03
C ILE A 104 -16.89 -22.72 15.26
N PRO A 105 -17.82 -22.99 16.21
CA PRO A 105 -18.27 -24.35 16.50
C PRO A 105 -18.77 -25.08 15.24
N GLY A 106 -18.24 -26.29 15.00
CA GLY A 106 -18.61 -27.12 13.86
C GLY A 106 -18.06 -26.66 12.51
N ARG A 107 -17.15 -25.68 12.47
CA ARG A 107 -16.52 -25.20 11.23
C ARG A 107 -15.00 -25.33 11.29
N LYS A 108 -14.43 -25.87 10.21
CA LYS A 108 -12.99 -25.79 9.97
C LYS A 108 -12.63 -24.41 9.42
N ILE A 109 -11.37 -24.05 9.51
CA ILE A 109 -10.79 -22.85 8.93
C ILE A 109 -9.80 -23.22 7.83
N ASP A 110 -9.84 -22.48 6.73
CA ASP A 110 -8.85 -22.55 5.66
C ASP A 110 -7.51 -21.95 6.10
N VAL A 111 -6.46 -22.76 6.06
CA VAL A 111 -5.08 -22.37 6.41
C VAL A 111 -4.11 -22.51 5.23
N SER A 112 -4.62 -22.64 4.00
CA SER A 112 -3.80 -22.95 2.83
C SER A 112 -2.89 -21.78 2.40
N ASP A 113 -3.31 -20.52 2.61
CA ASP A 113 -2.48 -19.35 2.29
C ASP A 113 -1.41 -19.16 3.38
N SER A 114 -0.19 -19.61 3.07
CA SER A 114 0.95 -19.56 3.99
C SER A 114 1.31 -18.16 4.49
N GLN A 115 1.09 -17.11 3.68
CA GLN A 115 1.42 -15.73 4.07
C GLN A 115 0.47 -15.23 5.14
N TYR A 116 -0.85 -15.39 4.92
CA TYR A 116 -1.85 -14.99 5.89
C TYR A 116 -1.82 -15.88 7.13
N HIS A 117 -1.62 -17.19 6.96
CA HIS A 117 -1.45 -18.11 8.08
C HIS A 117 -0.32 -17.68 9.01
N THR A 118 0.86 -17.38 8.45
CA THR A 118 2.01 -16.90 9.22
C THR A 118 1.69 -15.57 9.92
N PHE A 119 1.04 -14.63 9.23
CA PHE A 119 0.61 -13.36 9.84
C PHE A 119 -0.35 -13.59 11.02
N ARG A 120 -1.32 -14.48 10.86
CA ARG A 120 -2.34 -14.82 11.86
C ARG A 120 -1.72 -15.47 13.10
N GLU A 121 -0.85 -16.46 12.92
CA GLU A 121 -0.13 -17.12 14.03
C GLU A 121 0.74 -16.13 14.82
N ASN A 122 1.31 -15.14 14.14
CA ASN A 122 2.16 -14.13 14.76
C ASN A 122 1.41 -12.92 15.31
N LEU A 123 0.08 -12.85 15.13
CA LEU A 123 -0.73 -11.71 15.55
C LEU A 123 -0.62 -11.39 17.06
N PRO A 124 -0.56 -12.38 17.99
CA PRO A 124 -0.35 -12.09 19.41
C PRO A 124 1.00 -11.40 19.68
N PHE A 125 2.08 -11.82 19.03
CA PHE A 125 3.39 -11.19 19.16
C PHE A 125 3.39 -9.76 18.61
N MET A 126 2.72 -9.53 17.47
CA MET A 126 2.56 -8.19 16.92
C MET A 126 1.70 -7.29 17.81
N ALA A 127 0.65 -7.83 18.44
CA ALA A 127 -0.16 -7.10 19.42
C ALA A 127 0.65 -6.73 20.67
N LEU A 128 1.52 -7.63 21.14
CA LEU A 128 2.46 -7.34 22.23
C LEU A 128 3.42 -6.21 21.85
N LEU A 129 4.01 -6.25 20.64
CA LEU A 129 4.87 -5.17 20.15
C LEU A 129 4.13 -3.83 20.02
N LEU A 130 2.88 -3.86 19.56
CA LEU A 130 2.01 -2.69 19.44
C LEU A 130 1.80 -1.97 20.79
N ALA A 131 1.82 -2.71 21.91
CA ALA A 131 1.73 -2.17 23.26
C ALA A 131 3.12 -1.84 23.84
N PHE A 132 4.07 -2.76 23.74
CA PHE A 132 5.39 -2.67 24.35
C PHE A 132 6.24 -1.53 23.79
N HIS A 133 6.28 -1.35 22.47
CA HIS A 133 7.11 -0.32 21.84
C HIS A 133 6.71 1.11 22.26
N PRO A 134 5.42 1.51 22.22
CA PRO A 134 5.00 2.82 22.75
C PRO A 134 5.24 2.99 24.26
N LEU A 135 5.12 1.94 25.06
CA LEU A 135 5.44 1.98 26.49
C LEU A 135 6.94 2.21 26.71
N LEU A 136 7.79 1.52 25.95
CA LEU A 136 9.24 1.70 25.99
C LEU A 136 9.63 3.11 25.53
N ARG A 137 8.94 3.69 24.52
CA ARG A 137 9.14 5.10 24.15
C ARG A 137 8.74 6.05 25.27
N LYS A 138 7.63 5.78 25.97
CA LYS A 138 7.24 6.60 27.14
C LYS A 138 8.30 6.55 28.23
N LEU A 139 8.78 5.35 28.57
CA LEU A 139 9.88 5.16 29.53
C LEU A 139 11.16 5.87 29.08
N TRP A 140 11.51 5.78 27.79
CA TRP A 140 12.63 6.52 27.23
C TRP A 140 12.47 8.03 27.42
N ASN A 141 11.27 8.57 27.15
CA ASN A 141 11.01 10.00 27.30
C ASN A 141 11.06 10.46 28.75
N THR A 142 10.78 9.58 29.72
CA THR A 142 10.93 9.92 31.16
C THR A 142 12.38 9.88 31.61
N VAL A 143 13.20 8.98 31.05
CA VAL A 143 14.64 8.87 31.37
C VAL A 143 15.46 9.96 30.67
N PHE A 144 15.09 10.32 29.44
CA PHE A 144 15.74 11.35 28.63
C PHE A 144 14.78 12.50 28.31
N PRO A 145 14.30 13.27 29.31
CA PRO A 145 13.29 14.29 29.10
C PRO A 145 13.81 15.44 28.24
N ILE A 146 12.91 16.06 27.48
CA ILE A 146 13.19 17.33 26.81
C ILE A 146 13.23 18.42 27.90
N PRO A 147 14.23 19.32 27.92
CA PRO A 147 14.35 20.34 28.95
C PRO A 147 13.07 21.18 29.11
N SER A 148 12.62 21.41 30.34
CA SER A 148 11.34 22.07 30.63
C SER A 148 11.30 23.55 30.24
N ASP A 149 12.45 24.20 30.13
CA ASP A 149 12.60 25.58 29.68
C ASP A 149 12.41 25.76 28.17
N LEU A 150 12.34 24.67 27.39
CA LEU A 150 12.20 24.75 25.93
C LEU A 150 10.92 25.46 25.46
N HIS A 151 9.87 25.51 26.29
CA HIS A 151 8.66 26.28 25.96
C HIS A 151 8.94 27.79 25.80
N LYS A 152 10.05 28.29 26.37
CA LYS A 152 10.52 29.67 26.23
C LYS A 152 11.43 29.87 24.99
N LYS A 153 11.85 28.77 24.35
CA LYS A 153 12.71 28.76 23.16
C LYS A 153 11.90 28.78 21.88
N SER A 154 12.57 29.03 20.75
CA SER A 154 11.91 29.09 19.44
C SER A 154 11.26 27.75 19.07
N VAL A 155 10.23 27.79 18.22
CA VAL A 155 9.54 26.59 17.71
C VAL A 155 10.53 25.62 17.03
N SER A 156 11.56 26.15 16.36
CA SER A 156 12.60 25.36 15.72
C SER A 156 13.44 24.57 16.73
N GLU A 157 13.87 25.21 17.82
CA GLU A 157 14.64 24.56 18.88
C GLU A 157 13.82 23.49 19.61
N GLN A 158 12.53 23.77 19.83
CA GLN A 158 11.60 22.78 20.36
C GLN A 158 11.48 21.55 19.46
N GLY A 159 11.39 21.78 18.15
CA GLY A 159 11.37 20.72 17.15
C GLY A 159 12.68 19.92 17.11
N ASP A 160 13.83 20.60 17.17
CA ASP A 160 15.16 19.96 17.21
C ASP A 160 15.30 19.01 18.40
N ALA A 161 14.95 19.45 19.60
CA ALA A 161 15.06 18.60 20.79
C ALA A 161 14.13 17.37 20.72
N ARG A 162 12.92 17.54 20.16
CA ARG A 162 12.00 16.41 19.94
C ARG A 162 12.55 15.42 18.90
N LEU A 163 13.10 15.93 17.79
CA LEU A 163 13.73 15.08 16.78
C LEU A 163 14.87 14.28 17.39
N GLU A 164 15.77 14.94 18.12
CA GLU A 164 16.91 14.29 18.79
C GLU A 164 16.47 13.18 19.75
N GLN A 165 15.50 13.47 20.62
CA GLN A 165 14.97 12.48 21.58
C GLN A 165 14.35 11.28 20.86
N ARG A 166 13.49 11.53 19.86
CA ARG A 166 12.79 10.45 19.15
C ARG A 166 13.72 9.64 18.25
N ALA A 167 14.52 10.29 17.41
CA ALA A 167 15.45 9.60 16.52
C ALA A 167 16.49 8.78 17.29
N SER A 168 16.90 9.23 18.49
CA SER A 168 17.80 8.45 19.35
C SER A 168 17.14 7.17 19.89
N PHE A 169 15.87 7.25 20.31
CA PHE A 169 15.09 6.06 20.67
C PHE A 169 14.93 5.13 19.46
N ASP A 170 14.46 5.66 18.34
CA ASP A 170 14.18 4.89 17.12
C ASP A 170 15.44 4.18 16.61
N TYR A 171 16.59 4.86 16.65
CA TYR A 171 17.89 4.27 16.31
C TYR A 171 18.27 3.12 17.24
N ARG A 172 18.21 3.31 18.56
CA ARG A 172 18.58 2.26 19.51
C ARG A 172 17.62 1.07 19.45
N PHE A 173 16.32 1.36 19.37
CA PHE A 173 15.30 0.33 19.21
C PHE A 173 15.50 -0.43 17.91
N ALA A 174 15.79 0.26 16.79
CA ALA A 174 16.08 -0.39 15.51
C ALA A 174 17.22 -1.40 15.60
N LEU A 175 18.32 -1.08 16.30
CA LEU A 175 19.43 -2.03 16.48
C LEU A 175 19.01 -3.28 17.24
N VAL A 176 18.31 -3.12 18.37
CA VAL A 176 17.80 -4.24 19.18
C VAL A 176 16.78 -5.06 18.39
N PHE A 177 15.85 -4.38 17.73
CA PHE A 177 14.79 -4.98 16.93
C PHE A 177 15.36 -5.79 15.76
N LEU A 178 16.37 -5.26 15.07
CA LEU A 178 17.02 -5.94 13.96
C LEU A 178 17.75 -7.21 14.40
N VAL A 179 18.45 -7.17 15.54
CA VAL A 179 19.10 -8.35 16.12
C VAL A 179 18.07 -9.38 16.60
N ALA A 180 16.97 -8.95 17.22
CA ALA A 180 15.90 -9.85 17.62
C ALA A 180 15.24 -10.54 16.42
N LEU A 181 15.02 -9.80 15.32
CA LEU A 181 14.42 -10.35 14.11
C LEU A 181 15.38 -11.26 13.33
N HIS A 182 16.65 -10.87 13.16
CA HIS A 182 17.54 -11.50 12.18
C HIS A 182 18.81 -12.11 12.77
N GLY A 183 19.01 -12.02 14.09
CA GLY A 183 20.19 -12.52 14.77
C GLY A 183 21.48 -11.96 14.16
N PHE A 184 22.43 -12.84 13.82
CA PHE A 184 23.70 -12.44 13.21
C PHE A 184 23.54 -11.82 11.81
N SER A 185 22.47 -12.13 11.07
CA SER A 185 22.21 -11.50 9.77
C SER A 185 21.91 -10.01 9.87
N ALA A 186 21.60 -9.48 11.07
CA ALA A 186 21.51 -8.04 11.31
C ALA A 186 22.78 -7.28 10.90
N LEU A 187 23.96 -7.90 11.04
CA LEU A 187 25.23 -7.30 10.64
C LEU A 187 25.30 -7.08 9.12
N LYS A 188 24.76 -8.01 8.33
CA LYS A 188 24.70 -7.91 6.86
C LYS A 188 23.80 -6.73 6.45
N VAL A 189 22.62 -6.64 7.07
CA VAL A 189 21.69 -5.53 6.85
C VAL A 189 22.34 -4.19 7.18
N LEU A 190 22.99 -4.07 8.33
CA LEU A 190 23.68 -2.84 8.74
C LEU A 190 24.83 -2.47 7.80
N ALA A 191 25.57 -3.46 7.28
CA ALA A 191 26.62 -3.23 6.29
C ALA A 191 26.06 -2.66 4.97
N ILE A 192 24.95 -3.24 4.45
CA ILE A 192 24.27 -2.73 3.25
C ILE A 192 23.77 -1.30 3.48
N LEU A 193 23.16 -1.03 4.64
CA LEU A 193 22.72 0.30 5.02
C LEU A 193 23.89 1.30 5.05
N HIS A 194 25.02 0.90 5.64
CA HIS A 194 26.21 1.74 5.72
C HIS A 194 26.75 2.07 4.33
N ILE A 195 26.91 1.08 3.44
CA ILE A 195 27.37 1.31 2.07
C ILE A 195 26.43 2.28 1.35
N ASN A 196 25.11 2.04 1.41
CA ASN A 196 24.14 2.92 0.78
C ASN A 196 24.22 4.37 1.29
N TYR A 197 24.41 4.56 2.61
CA TYR A 197 24.61 5.88 3.20
C TYR A 197 25.86 6.57 2.65
N GLN A 198 26.98 5.85 2.55
CA GLN A 198 28.22 6.41 2.00
C GLN A 198 28.07 6.80 0.52
N LEU A 199 27.32 6.03 -0.27
CA LEU A 199 27.04 6.38 -1.67
C LEU A 199 26.32 7.73 -1.78
N ALA A 200 25.40 8.05 -0.86
CA ALA A 200 24.76 9.35 -0.84
C ALA A 200 25.69 10.47 -0.38
N THR A 201 26.36 10.28 0.76
CA THR A 201 27.02 11.39 1.46
C THR A 201 28.46 11.65 1.05
N ARG A 202 29.16 10.67 0.46
CA ARG A 202 30.58 10.80 0.07
C ARG A 202 30.80 10.96 -1.43
N LEU A 203 29.88 10.49 -2.27
CA LEU A 203 30.05 10.62 -3.72
C LEU A 203 29.79 12.06 -4.20
N PRO A 204 30.46 12.50 -5.27
CA PRO A 204 30.10 13.74 -5.95
C PRO A 204 28.65 13.69 -6.41
N ARG A 205 27.90 14.79 -6.21
CA ARG A 205 26.44 14.90 -6.47
C ARG A 205 26.02 14.28 -7.81
N ARG A 206 26.76 14.50 -8.89
CA ARG A 206 26.43 14.00 -10.25
C ARG A 206 26.30 12.48 -10.34
N TYR A 207 27.00 11.73 -9.48
CA TYR A 207 27.00 10.28 -9.48
C TYR A 207 25.98 9.67 -8.51
N VAL A 208 25.49 10.46 -7.53
CA VAL A 208 24.61 9.96 -6.46
C VAL A 208 23.37 9.24 -7.01
N PRO A 209 22.61 9.78 -7.98
CA PRO A 209 21.42 9.08 -8.49
C PRO A 209 21.75 7.75 -9.15
N ALA A 210 22.75 7.72 -10.06
CA ALA A 210 23.15 6.51 -10.76
C ALA A 210 23.70 5.45 -9.79
N ALA A 211 24.60 5.83 -8.89
CA ALA A 211 25.14 4.92 -7.88
C ALA A 211 24.05 4.36 -6.96
N THR A 212 23.08 5.19 -6.56
CA THR A 212 21.93 4.77 -5.73
C THR A 212 21.10 3.72 -6.44
N TRP A 213 20.67 3.99 -7.68
CA TRP A 213 19.83 3.06 -8.44
C TRP A 213 20.57 1.77 -8.77
N THR A 214 21.81 1.85 -9.25
CA THR A 214 22.62 0.66 -9.56
C THR A 214 22.84 -0.19 -8.32
N PHE A 215 23.29 0.39 -7.21
CA PHE A 215 23.52 -0.36 -5.97
C PHE A 215 22.24 -1.03 -5.48
N ASN A 216 21.13 -0.29 -5.38
CA ASN A 216 19.90 -0.82 -4.81
C ASN A 216 19.23 -1.89 -5.71
N ILE A 217 19.29 -1.73 -7.03
CA ILE A 217 18.82 -2.77 -7.96
C ILE A 217 19.72 -4.01 -7.86
N CYS A 218 21.04 -3.85 -7.90
CA CYS A 218 21.96 -4.98 -7.72
C CYS A 218 21.74 -5.69 -6.38
N MET A 219 21.47 -4.96 -5.30
CA MET A 219 21.17 -5.54 -3.99
C MET A 219 19.87 -6.34 -3.98
N LEU A 220 18.80 -5.89 -4.67
CA LEU A 220 17.58 -6.70 -4.82
C LEU A 220 17.92 -8.08 -5.41
N PHE A 221 18.62 -8.10 -6.54
CA PHE A 221 19.02 -9.35 -7.21
C PHE A 221 19.97 -10.19 -6.35
N ALA A 222 21.02 -9.58 -5.79
CA ALA A 222 22.03 -10.30 -5.04
C ALA A 222 21.47 -10.91 -3.75
N ASN A 223 20.54 -10.22 -3.07
CA ASN A 223 19.90 -10.74 -1.87
C ASN A 223 19.12 -12.03 -2.14
N GLU A 224 18.36 -12.08 -3.24
CA GLU A 224 17.58 -13.25 -3.64
C GLU A 224 18.48 -14.37 -4.21
N LEU A 225 19.38 -14.04 -5.14
CA LEU A 225 20.26 -15.02 -5.80
C LEU A 225 21.25 -15.68 -4.83
N CYS A 226 21.65 -14.98 -3.77
CA CYS A 226 22.55 -15.50 -2.76
C CYS A 226 21.84 -15.95 -1.47
N GLU A 227 20.51 -16.04 -1.48
CA GLU A 227 19.68 -16.47 -0.34
C GLU A 227 20.05 -15.78 0.98
N GLY A 228 20.18 -14.45 0.97
CA GLY A 228 20.51 -13.66 2.18
C GLY A 228 21.95 -13.83 2.67
N TYR A 229 22.86 -14.28 1.79
CA TYR A 229 24.30 -14.42 2.03
C TYR A 229 24.63 -15.31 3.23
N ARG A 230 24.26 -16.59 3.19
CA ARG A 230 24.54 -17.54 4.29
C ARG A 230 26.02 -17.53 4.68
N PHE A 231 26.30 -17.36 5.97
CA PHE A 231 27.67 -17.26 6.47
C PHE A 231 28.49 -18.52 6.16
N ALA A 232 27.86 -19.70 6.22
CA ALA A 232 28.52 -20.95 5.84
C ALA A 232 28.93 -20.97 4.35
N ALA A 233 28.10 -20.40 3.47
CA ALA A 233 28.41 -20.33 2.04
C ALA A 233 29.59 -19.37 1.79
N ILE A 234 29.59 -18.20 2.43
CA ILE A 234 30.72 -17.25 2.36
C ILE A 234 32.00 -17.93 2.86
N ALA A 235 31.94 -18.62 4.01
CA ALA A 235 33.11 -19.31 4.58
C ALA A 235 33.67 -20.40 3.64
N ARG A 236 32.82 -21.12 2.91
CA ARG A 236 33.26 -22.12 1.91
C ARG A 236 33.95 -21.52 0.71
N HIS A 237 33.61 -20.28 0.33
CA HIS A 237 34.31 -19.60 -0.77
C HIS A 237 35.70 -19.11 -0.37
N ILE A 238 35.91 -18.79 0.91
CA ILE A 238 37.17 -18.25 1.42
C ILE A 238 38.11 -19.38 1.89
N THR A 239 37.55 -20.53 2.29
CA THR A 239 38.34 -21.66 2.80
C THR A 239 38.61 -22.67 1.69
N PRO A 240 39.88 -22.99 1.37
CA PRO A 240 40.19 -24.01 0.36
C PRO A 240 39.64 -25.38 0.77
N PRO A 241 39.13 -26.19 -0.17
CA PRO A 241 38.69 -27.55 0.14
C PRO A 241 39.89 -28.40 0.59
N PRO A 242 39.71 -29.32 1.54
CA PRO A 242 40.77 -30.23 1.95
C PRO A 242 41.24 -31.08 0.75
N ALA A 243 42.55 -31.33 0.67
CA ALA A 243 43.20 -32.02 -0.45
C ALA A 243 42.75 -33.48 -0.63
N THR A 244 42.17 -34.07 0.41
CA THR A 244 41.54 -35.40 0.40
C THR A 244 40.26 -35.27 1.21
N LYS A 245 39.12 -35.70 0.65
CA LYS A 245 37.83 -35.59 1.31
C LYS A 245 37.38 -36.99 1.72
N ASN A 246 37.70 -37.39 2.94
CA ASN A 246 37.16 -38.63 3.53
C ASN A 246 35.74 -38.38 4.03
N LEU A 247 34.92 -39.43 4.08
CA LEU A 247 33.55 -39.38 4.63
C LEU A 247 33.49 -38.99 6.12
N LEU A 248 34.63 -39.00 6.83
CA LEU A 248 34.77 -38.66 8.25
C LEU A 248 35.36 -37.27 8.49
N ASP A 249 35.76 -36.53 7.46
CA ASP A 249 36.41 -35.24 7.65
C ASP A 249 35.39 -34.17 8.05
N GLU A 250 35.59 -33.56 9.21
CA GLU A 250 34.77 -32.43 9.67
C GLU A 250 34.96 -31.21 8.77
N ASP A 251 33.88 -30.46 8.54
CA ASP A 251 33.96 -29.18 7.85
C ASP A 251 34.98 -28.24 8.52
N PRO A 252 35.74 -27.43 7.74
CA PRO A 252 36.68 -26.46 8.30
C PRO A 252 36.02 -25.55 9.35
N PHE A 253 36.80 -25.11 10.36
CA PHE A 253 36.28 -24.32 11.49
C PHE A 253 35.41 -23.13 11.05
N LEU A 254 35.84 -22.35 10.04
CA LEU A 254 35.10 -21.21 9.53
C LEU A 254 33.73 -21.60 8.95
N VAL A 255 33.63 -22.75 8.29
CA VAL A 255 32.37 -23.27 7.72
C VAL A 255 31.45 -23.75 8.84
N ARG A 256 31.97 -24.42 9.86
CA ARG A 256 31.21 -24.83 11.06
C ARG A 256 30.70 -23.62 11.83
N TRP A 257 31.55 -22.61 12.03
CA TRP A 257 31.17 -21.37 12.69
C TRP A 257 30.14 -20.58 11.87
N GLY A 258 30.30 -20.51 10.55
CA GLY A 258 29.30 -19.94 9.65
C GLY A 258 27.95 -20.66 9.74
N THR A 259 27.96 -21.99 9.81
CA THR A 259 26.75 -22.80 9.98
C THR A 259 26.10 -22.56 11.34
N TRP A 260 26.90 -22.40 12.40
CA TRP A 260 26.40 -22.03 13.72
C TRP A 260 25.75 -20.64 13.69
N MET A 261 26.37 -19.64 13.05
CA MET A 261 25.78 -18.30 12.91
C MET A 261 24.47 -18.31 12.12
N ASP A 262 24.41 -19.07 11.02
CA ASP A 262 23.21 -19.20 10.20
C ASP A 262 22.04 -19.87 10.96
N ARG A 263 22.33 -20.76 11.94
CA ARG A 263 21.31 -21.35 12.83
C ARG A 263 20.73 -20.34 13.83
N HIS A 264 21.46 -19.28 14.16
CA HIS A 264 21.04 -18.23 15.10
C HIS A 264 20.46 -17.02 14.36
N GLY A 265 19.54 -17.27 13.43
CA GLY A 265 18.95 -16.26 12.53
C GLY A 265 17.82 -15.40 13.10
N GLY A 266 17.57 -15.41 14.41
CA GLY A 266 16.48 -14.65 15.05
C GLY A 266 15.08 -15.19 14.74
N LEU A 267 14.05 -14.38 15.02
CA LEU A 267 12.63 -14.74 14.81
C LEU A 267 12.26 -14.92 13.33
N MET A 268 12.94 -14.22 12.43
CA MET A 268 12.72 -14.22 10.99
C MET A 268 14.07 -14.29 10.27
N ASN A 269 14.57 -15.50 10.05
CA ASN A 269 15.89 -15.74 9.44
C ASN A 269 16.01 -15.24 7.99
N ARG A 270 14.91 -15.17 7.24
CA ARG A 270 14.84 -14.71 5.85
C ARG A 270 14.71 -13.19 5.73
N TRP A 271 15.74 -12.48 6.18
CA TRP A 271 15.78 -11.02 6.16
C TRP A 271 15.71 -10.45 4.73
N GLU A 272 16.20 -11.20 3.73
CA GLU A 272 16.28 -10.80 2.33
C GLU A 272 14.92 -10.46 1.70
N ILE A 273 13.85 -11.17 2.09
CA ILE A 273 12.49 -10.92 1.57
C ILE A 273 11.98 -9.55 2.05
N LEU A 274 12.13 -9.28 3.34
CA LEU A 274 11.63 -8.07 3.98
C LEU A 274 12.45 -6.84 3.57
N PHE A 275 13.70 -7.07 3.18
CA PHE A 275 14.60 -6.02 2.75
C PHE A 275 14.13 -5.29 1.49
N ASN A 276 13.26 -5.89 0.67
CA ASN A 276 12.70 -5.23 -0.52
C ASN A 276 11.99 -3.90 -0.19
N ILE A 277 11.26 -3.83 0.92
CA ILE A 277 10.65 -2.55 1.38
C ILE A 277 11.73 -1.58 1.88
N THR A 278 12.76 -2.11 2.53
CA THR A 278 13.89 -1.31 3.03
C THR A 278 14.63 -0.64 1.87
N VAL A 279 14.84 -1.33 0.75
CA VAL A 279 15.45 -0.76 -0.49
C VAL A 279 14.74 0.52 -0.95
N LEU A 280 13.41 0.58 -0.87
CA LEU A 280 12.67 1.79 -1.24
C LEU A 280 13.02 2.97 -0.33
N ARG A 281 13.29 2.72 0.97
CA ARG A 281 13.74 3.74 1.93
C ARG A 281 15.19 4.16 1.68
N LEU A 282 16.05 3.22 1.31
CA LEU A 282 17.45 3.50 0.95
C LEU A 282 17.50 4.50 -0.21
N ILE A 283 16.74 4.22 -1.26
CA ILE A 283 16.58 5.10 -2.43
C ILE A 283 15.94 6.44 -2.01
N SER A 284 14.90 6.43 -1.18
CA SER A 284 14.27 7.66 -0.66
C SER A 284 15.25 8.58 0.04
N PHE A 285 16.08 8.04 0.96
CA PHE A 285 17.08 8.81 1.68
C PHE A 285 18.10 9.43 0.72
N ASN A 286 18.68 8.62 -0.16
CA ASN A 286 19.72 9.07 -1.08
C ASN A 286 19.21 10.16 -2.05
N LEU A 287 18.01 9.97 -2.61
CA LEU A 287 17.42 10.94 -3.53
C LEU A 287 16.94 12.21 -2.81
N ASP A 288 16.36 12.09 -1.61
CA ASP A 288 16.00 13.28 -0.82
C ASP A 288 17.26 14.06 -0.40
N TYR A 289 18.37 13.38 -0.06
CA TYR A 289 19.67 14.02 0.17
C TYR A 289 20.18 14.72 -1.09
N TYR A 290 20.18 14.03 -2.23
CA TYR A 290 20.58 14.61 -3.52
C TYR A 290 19.76 15.87 -3.87
N PHE A 291 18.44 15.83 -3.70
CA PHE A 291 17.56 16.99 -3.94
C PHE A 291 17.83 18.14 -2.96
N SER A 292 18.24 17.83 -1.72
CA SER A 292 18.59 18.86 -0.72
C SER A 292 19.82 19.68 -1.13
N LEU A 293 20.75 19.10 -1.90
CA LEU A 293 21.98 19.76 -2.33
C LEU A 293 21.72 20.90 -3.34
N ASP A 294 20.65 20.82 -4.14
CA ASP A 294 20.23 21.87 -5.07
C ASP A 294 19.59 23.07 -4.37
N GLN A 295 19.04 22.87 -3.18
CA GLN A 295 18.33 23.91 -2.43
C GLN A 295 19.30 24.87 -1.70
N ARG A 296 20.62 24.70 -1.84
CA ARG A 296 21.63 25.57 -1.19
C ARG A 296 21.63 27.03 -1.66
N ASN A 297 20.93 27.37 -2.75
CA ASN A 297 20.82 28.75 -3.26
C ASN A 297 19.53 29.51 -2.85
N GLY A 298 18.77 29.00 -1.87
CA GLY A 298 17.65 29.74 -1.28
C GLY A 298 17.05 29.03 -0.08
N SER A 299 16.38 29.75 0.82
CA SER A 299 15.64 29.11 1.92
C SER A 299 14.69 28.02 1.36
N PRO A 300 14.54 26.85 2.03
CA PRO A 300 13.62 25.79 1.59
C PRO A 300 12.17 26.28 1.38
N LEU A 301 11.82 27.39 2.03
CA LEU A 301 10.54 28.10 1.89
C LEU A 301 10.52 29.07 0.69
N GLU A 302 11.66 29.62 0.28
CA GLU A 302 11.79 30.58 -0.82
C GLU A 302 11.85 29.91 -2.21
N VAL A 303 12.49 28.74 -2.33
CA VAL A 303 12.69 28.07 -3.63
C VAL A 303 11.35 27.57 -4.22
N ARG A 304 10.37 27.21 -3.39
CA ARG A 304 9.06 26.72 -3.88
C ARG A 304 8.08 27.81 -4.28
N SER A 305 8.26 29.05 -3.80
CA SER A 305 7.54 30.20 -4.38
C SER A 305 7.86 30.35 -5.88
N LYS A 306 9.04 29.93 -6.35
CA LYS A 306 9.39 30.00 -7.77
C LYS A 306 8.88 28.81 -8.59
N LEU A 307 8.81 27.60 -8.01
CA LEU A 307 8.48 26.38 -8.77
C LEU A 307 6.97 26.05 -8.82
N CYS A 308 6.15 26.57 -7.91
CA CYS A 308 4.70 26.31 -7.92
C CYS A 308 3.90 27.19 -8.90
N HIS A 309 4.53 28.16 -9.57
CA HIS A 309 3.88 29.08 -10.50
C HIS A 309 4.03 28.73 -11.99
N THR A 310 4.62 27.59 -12.36
CA THR A 310 4.68 27.20 -13.79
C THR A 310 3.45 26.40 -14.22
N ASN A 311 2.29 27.05 -14.20
CA ASN A 311 1.26 26.84 -15.22
C ASN A 311 1.45 27.97 -16.26
N PRO A 312 1.62 27.70 -17.56
CA PRO A 312 1.95 28.74 -18.54
C PRO A 312 0.84 29.77 -18.86
N LEU A 313 -0.19 29.92 -18.03
CA LEU A 313 -1.43 30.60 -18.42
C LEU A 313 -2.08 31.52 -17.37
N ASP A 314 -1.41 31.81 -16.25
CA ASP A 314 -1.88 32.86 -15.33
C ASP A 314 -0.66 33.58 -14.74
N ILE A 315 -0.28 34.69 -15.36
CA ILE A 315 0.68 35.66 -14.81
C ILE A 315 -0.09 36.96 -14.58
N THR A 316 -0.82 37.02 -13.47
CA THR A 316 -1.14 38.25 -12.76
C THR A 316 -1.26 37.91 -11.27
N ASP A 317 -0.64 38.74 -10.43
CA ASP A 317 -0.66 38.71 -8.95
C ASP A 317 0.11 37.60 -8.23
N VAL A 318 1.39 37.88 -7.93
CA VAL A 318 2.20 37.15 -6.94
C VAL A 318 1.92 37.73 -5.55
N PRO A 319 1.24 37.03 -4.62
CA PRO A 319 1.09 37.51 -3.26
C PRO A 319 2.41 37.36 -2.49
N LYS A 320 2.74 38.38 -1.71
CA LYS A 320 3.91 38.45 -0.81
C LYS A 320 4.01 37.23 0.12
N LYS A 321 5.28 36.80 0.33
CA LYS A 321 5.81 35.82 1.29
C LYS A 321 4.97 35.67 2.57
N LYS A 322 4.24 34.56 2.72
CA LYS A 322 3.74 34.09 4.03
C LYS A 322 4.79 33.12 4.59
N GLN A 323 5.50 33.51 5.64
CA GLN A 323 6.43 32.62 6.35
C GLN A 323 5.64 31.42 6.87
N LEU A 324 5.90 30.22 6.35
CA LEU A 324 5.19 29.01 6.77
C LEU A 324 5.64 28.63 8.18
N ASP A 325 4.68 28.29 9.05
CA ASP A 325 4.93 27.74 10.38
C ASP A 325 5.46 26.30 10.27
N PRO A 326 6.72 26.02 10.68
CA PRO A 326 7.29 24.67 10.60
C PRO A 326 6.53 23.62 11.41
N SER A 327 5.81 24.03 12.45
CA SER A 327 4.99 23.13 13.28
C SER A 327 3.64 22.78 12.66
N ASN A 328 3.23 23.51 11.62
CA ASN A 328 1.95 23.37 10.96
C ASN A 328 2.10 23.31 9.43
N LEU A 329 2.95 22.41 8.96
CA LEU A 329 3.14 22.16 7.53
C LEU A 329 2.03 21.29 6.94
N SER A 330 1.62 21.58 5.71
CA SER A 330 0.76 20.68 4.94
C SER A 330 1.52 19.41 4.56
N GLU A 331 0.80 18.35 4.22
CA GLU A 331 1.42 17.10 3.76
C GLU A 331 2.35 17.33 2.56
N ARG A 332 1.90 18.14 1.59
CA ARG A 332 2.65 18.48 0.39
C ARG A 332 3.94 19.22 0.75
N ASP A 333 3.90 20.07 1.77
CA ASP A 333 5.06 20.84 2.23
C ASP A 333 6.07 19.95 2.94
N ARG A 334 5.62 19.06 3.84
CA ARG A 334 6.51 18.09 4.53
C ARG A 334 7.28 17.19 3.56
N LEU A 335 6.66 16.85 2.44
CA LEU A 335 7.31 16.08 1.38
C LEU A 335 8.25 16.95 0.54
N ALA A 336 7.90 18.19 0.25
CA ALA A 336 8.64 19.04 -0.68
C ALA A 336 9.85 19.73 -0.05
N ILE A 337 9.74 20.11 1.23
CA ILE A 337 10.78 20.78 2.00
C ILE A 337 11.83 19.73 2.38
N SER A 338 13.10 20.00 2.06
CA SER A 338 14.19 19.10 2.45
C SER A 338 14.45 19.18 3.95
N ALA A 339 14.90 18.07 4.54
CA ALA A 339 15.40 18.09 5.91
C ALA A 339 16.64 19.01 6.02
N ALA A 340 16.99 19.45 7.23
CA ALA A 340 18.18 20.27 7.41
C ALA A 340 19.44 19.42 7.09
N PRO A 341 20.55 20.01 6.59
CA PRO A 341 21.75 19.26 6.27
C PRO A 341 22.27 18.38 7.43
N LYS A 342 22.18 18.89 8.67
CA LYS A 342 22.54 18.14 9.90
C LYS A 342 21.67 16.90 10.15
N ASP A 343 20.44 16.90 9.62
CA ASP A 343 19.48 15.81 9.82
C ASP A 343 19.79 14.60 8.94
N TYR A 344 20.56 14.75 7.86
CA TYR A 344 21.05 13.64 7.02
C TYR A 344 22.23 12.91 7.69
N SER A 345 22.06 12.56 8.96
CA SER A 345 23.02 11.82 9.76
C SER A 345 22.77 10.31 9.70
N PHE A 346 23.82 9.52 9.93
CA PHE A 346 23.71 8.06 9.93
C PHE A 346 22.70 7.54 10.96
N ARG A 347 22.61 8.18 12.14
CA ARG A 347 21.63 7.83 13.18
C ARG A 347 20.20 7.98 12.67
N ASN A 348 19.86 9.14 12.12
CA ASN A 348 18.51 9.44 11.63
C ASN A 348 18.16 8.57 10.41
N TYR A 349 19.14 8.29 9.56
CA TYR A 349 19.00 7.36 8.44
C TYR A 349 18.65 5.94 8.91
N VAL A 350 19.38 5.37 9.88
CA VAL A 350 19.08 4.03 10.42
C VAL A 350 17.73 4.01 11.13
N ALA A 351 17.42 5.04 11.93
CA ALA A 351 16.11 5.20 12.58
C ALA A 351 14.96 5.20 11.56
N TYR A 352 15.17 5.78 10.38
CA TYR A 352 14.21 5.78 9.28
C TYR A 352 14.14 4.44 8.53
N ALA A 353 15.30 3.92 8.10
CA ALA A 353 15.40 2.70 7.30
C ALA A 353 14.82 1.49 8.04
N ILE A 354 15.07 1.39 9.35
CA ILE A 354 14.65 0.30 10.23
C ILE A 354 13.58 0.78 11.23
N TYR A 355 12.78 1.80 10.87
CA TYR A 355 11.67 2.24 11.72
C TYR A 355 10.70 1.08 11.96
N ALA A 356 10.73 0.54 13.19
CA ALA A 356 10.13 -0.75 13.52
C ALA A 356 8.64 -0.85 13.15
N PRO A 357 7.79 0.17 13.41
CA PRO A 357 6.37 0.11 13.06
C PRO A 357 6.09 -0.10 11.58
N LEU A 358 7.04 0.21 10.69
CA LEU A 358 6.83 0.08 9.25
C LEU A 358 7.85 -0.85 8.58
N TYR A 359 8.80 -1.44 9.32
CA TYR A 359 9.95 -2.16 8.77
C TYR A 359 9.55 -3.41 7.95
N LEU A 360 8.67 -4.25 8.52
CA LEU A 360 8.33 -5.56 7.95
C LEU A 360 7.46 -5.45 6.70
N VAL A 361 6.30 -4.78 6.81
CA VAL A 361 5.35 -4.70 5.70
C VAL A 361 4.56 -3.39 5.66
N GLY A 362 4.91 -2.38 6.47
CA GLY A 362 4.11 -1.16 6.62
C GLY A 362 4.11 -0.21 5.41
N PRO A 363 3.20 0.80 5.40
CA PRO A 363 3.21 1.84 4.37
C PRO A 363 4.59 2.50 4.18
N ILE A 364 4.88 2.82 2.92
CA ILE A 364 6.14 3.45 2.51
C ILE A 364 6.06 4.96 2.77
N MET A 365 7.00 5.46 3.57
CA MET A 365 7.14 6.87 3.90
C MET A 365 8.46 7.40 3.33
N CYS A 366 8.46 8.63 2.81
CA CYS A 366 9.67 9.31 2.34
C CYS A 366 10.49 9.85 3.52
N TYR A 367 11.79 10.08 3.32
CA TYR A 367 12.69 10.51 4.41
C TYR A 367 12.29 11.88 4.97
N ASN A 368 12.04 12.86 4.09
CA ASN A 368 11.68 14.22 4.52
C ASN A 368 10.38 14.25 5.34
N ASP A 369 9.37 13.46 4.96
CA ASP A 369 8.12 13.38 5.71
C ASP A 369 8.35 12.74 7.09
N PHE A 370 9.13 11.65 7.15
CA PHE A 370 9.48 11.02 8.42
C PHE A 370 10.20 11.98 9.39
N ILE A 371 11.25 12.67 8.93
CA ILE A 371 11.99 13.64 9.75
C ILE A 371 11.11 14.80 10.18
N SER A 372 10.27 15.33 9.29
CA SER A 372 9.31 16.40 9.63
C SER A 372 8.37 15.97 10.77
N GLN A 373 7.87 14.73 10.74
CA GLN A 373 6.97 14.18 11.76
C GLN A 373 7.68 13.84 13.09
N LEU A 374 8.96 13.46 13.04
CA LEU A 374 9.79 13.31 14.25
C LEU A 374 10.17 14.65 14.88
N ARG A 375 10.22 15.72 14.09
CA ARG A 375 10.44 17.09 14.57
C ARG A 375 9.18 17.69 15.18
N HIS A 376 8.05 17.61 14.46
CA HIS A 376 6.76 18.15 14.91
C HIS A 376 5.67 17.09 14.82
N ARG A 377 4.95 16.89 15.93
CA ARG A 377 3.85 15.90 15.97
C ARG A 377 2.76 16.32 14.98
N PRO A 378 2.31 15.42 14.07
CA PRO A 378 1.21 15.74 13.17
C PRO A 378 -0.09 16.01 13.94
N ALA A 379 -0.76 17.12 13.63
CA ALA A 379 -2.07 17.45 14.17
C ALA A 379 -3.17 16.46 13.75
N SER A 380 -2.93 15.67 12.70
CA SER A 380 -3.83 14.61 12.27
C SER A 380 -3.98 13.51 13.32
N ILE A 381 -2.98 13.23 14.16
CA ILE A 381 -3.02 12.09 15.09
C ILE A 381 -3.80 12.43 16.35
N GLU A 382 -5.11 12.18 16.30
CA GLU A 382 -6.06 12.29 17.40
C GLU A 382 -6.40 10.92 18.01
N THR A 383 -6.40 10.80 19.34
CA THR A 383 -6.70 9.54 20.05
C THR A 383 -8.06 8.93 19.65
N PRO A 384 -9.19 9.68 19.61
CA PRO A 384 -10.48 9.11 19.21
C PRO A 384 -10.47 8.53 17.79
N ARG A 385 -9.74 9.19 16.88
CA ARG A 385 -9.58 8.76 15.49
C ARG A 385 -8.77 7.48 15.39
N THR A 386 -7.64 7.40 16.10
CA THR A 386 -6.80 6.19 16.16
C THR A 386 -7.55 5.01 16.75
N ILE A 387 -8.41 5.22 17.76
CA ILE A 387 -9.29 4.17 18.31
C ILE A 387 -10.27 3.67 17.25
N ARG A 388 -10.96 4.56 16.52
CA ARG A 388 -11.87 4.14 15.43
C ARG A 388 -11.15 3.40 14.32
N TYR A 389 -9.92 3.81 13.99
CA TYR A 389 -9.06 3.10 13.04
C TYR A 389 -8.73 1.68 13.53
N ALA A 390 -8.39 1.52 14.81
CA ALA A 390 -8.15 0.21 15.42
C ALA A 390 -9.39 -0.69 15.38
N VAL A 391 -10.58 -0.15 15.72
CA VAL A 391 -11.83 -0.89 15.62
C VAL A 391 -12.11 -1.31 14.17
N ARG A 392 -11.87 -0.42 13.19
CA ARG A 392 -12.02 -0.75 11.77
C ARG A 392 -11.06 -1.86 11.32
N PHE A 393 -9.85 -1.89 11.84
CA PHE A 393 -8.90 -2.99 11.63
C PHE A 393 -9.44 -4.31 12.20
N LEU A 394 -9.91 -4.31 13.45
CA LEU A 394 -10.47 -5.51 14.10
C LEU A 394 -11.70 -6.05 13.36
N LEU A 395 -12.58 -5.18 12.87
CA LEU A 395 -13.73 -5.59 12.04
C LEU A 395 -13.29 -6.20 10.71
N GLY A 396 -12.23 -5.68 10.09
CA GLY A 396 -11.65 -6.26 8.88
C GLY A 396 -11.01 -7.64 9.15
N LEU A 397 -10.34 -7.78 10.30
CA LEU A 397 -9.75 -9.05 10.73
C LEU A 397 -10.85 -10.09 10.98
N LEU A 398 -11.92 -9.70 11.69
CA LEU A 398 -13.08 -10.55 11.91
C LEU A 398 -13.73 -10.98 10.59
N ALA A 399 -13.87 -10.07 9.63
CA ALA A 399 -14.41 -10.40 8.31
C ALA A 399 -13.56 -11.45 7.59
N MET A 400 -12.22 -11.31 7.61
CA MET A 400 -11.31 -12.30 7.04
C MET A 400 -11.43 -13.66 7.75
N GLU A 401 -11.41 -13.67 9.09
CA GLU A 401 -11.56 -14.90 9.87
C GLU A 401 -12.89 -15.58 9.58
N VAL A 402 -14.01 -14.84 9.49
CA VAL A 402 -15.31 -15.41 9.16
C VAL A 402 -15.30 -16.01 7.76
N VAL A 403 -14.83 -15.28 6.74
CA VAL A 403 -14.80 -15.81 5.36
C VAL A 403 -13.99 -17.10 5.28
N LEU A 404 -12.84 -17.21 5.95
CA LEU A 404 -12.02 -18.43 5.95
C LEU A 404 -12.70 -19.66 6.59
N HIS A 405 -13.78 -19.48 7.36
CA HIS A 405 -14.56 -20.60 7.92
C HIS A 405 -15.70 -21.08 7.00
N TYR A 406 -16.07 -20.28 5.99
CA TYR A 406 -17.24 -20.56 5.15
C TYR A 406 -16.90 -20.72 3.66
N ASP A 407 -15.93 -19.97 3.15
CA ASP A 407 -15.53 -19.99 1.75
C ASP A 407 -14.08 -20.48 1.62
N TYR A 408 -13.88 -21.79 1.42
CA TYR A 408 -12.58 -22.47 1.37
C TYR A 408 -11.88 -22.32 0.01
N VAL A 409 -11.97 -21.12 -0.56
CA VAL A 409 -11.52 -20.82 -1.93
C VAL A 409 -10.02 -21.04 -2.09
N CYS A 410 -9.21 -20.68 -1.09
CA CYS A 410 -7.77 -20.84 -1.16
C CYS A 410 -7.41 -22.32 -1.10
N ALA A 411 -8.00 -23.10 -0.19
CA ALA A 411 -7.80 -24.54 -0.09
C ALA A 411 -8.20 -25.26 -1.40
N ILE A 412 -9.34 -24.89 -1.98
CA ILE A 412 -9.81 -25.42 -3.27
C ILE A 412 -8.78 -25.12 -4.37
N SER A 413 -8.33 -23.87 -4.50
CA SER A 413 -7.33 -23.48 -5.50
C SER A 413 -5.98 -24.17 -5.29
N HIS A 414 -5.52 -24.29 -4.03
CA HIS A 414 -4.27 -24.95 -3.67
C HIS A 414 -4.30 -26.47 -3.92
N ALA A 415 -5.47 -27.10 -3.88
CA ALA A 415 -5.60 -28.52 -4.19
C ALA A 415 -5.38 -28.83 -5.68
N GLY A 416 -5.41 -27.83 -6.56
CA GLY A 416 -5.27 -27.99 -8.00
C GLY A 416 -6.29 -28.96 -8.59
N PRO A 417 -7.60 -28.75 -8.38
CA PRO A 417 -8.62 -29.67 -8.83
C PRO A 417 -8.78 -29.62 -10.35
N ASP A 418 -9.43 -30.64 -10.90
CA ASP A 418 -9.94 -30.57 -12.27
C ASP A 418 -11.05 -29.51 -12.36
N TRP A 419 -10.73 -28.37 -12.96
CA TRP A 419 -11.63 -27.23 -13.11
C TRP A 419 -12.85 -27.54 -13.97
N SER A 420 -12.80 -28.55 -14.83
CA SER A 420 -13.94 -28.96 -15.67
C SER A 420 -15.12 -29.51 -14.85
N THR A 421 -14.85 -29.95 -13.61
CA THR A 421 -15.87 -30.45 -12.68
C THR A 421 -16.68 -29.35 -11.99
N TYR A 422 -16.34 -28.08 -12.21
CA TYR A 422 -17.04 -26.94 -11.64
C TYR A 422 -17.86 -26.23 -12.71
N THR A 423 -19.03 -25.72 -12.32
CA THR A 423 -19.83 -24.90 -13.24
C THR A 423 -19.15 -23.56 -13.51
N PRO A 424 -19.45 -22.88 -14.63
CA PRO A 424 -18.92 -21.54 -14.91
C PRO A 424 -19.20 -20.54 -13.78
N ALA A 425 -20.37 -20.67 -13.12
CA ALA A 425 -20.76 -19.84 -11.98
C ALA A 425 -19.88 -20.10 -10.74
N GLN A 426 -19.65 -21.37 -10.42
CA GLN A 426 -18.75 -21.77 -9.32
C GLN A 426 -17.33 -21.27 -9.57
N LEU A 427 -16.76 -21.53 -10.75
CA LEU A 427 -15.40 -21.08 -11.11
C LEU A 427 -15.25 -19.56 -11.03
N SER A 428 -16.23 -18.83 -11.56
CA SER A 428 -16.20 -17.36 -11.56
C SER A 428 -16.29 -16.78 -10.16
N LEU A 429 -17.14 -17.36 -9.29
CA LEU A 429 -17.32 -16.86 -7.93
C LEU A 429 -16.20 -17.28 -6.99
N LEU A 430 -15.71 -18.52 -7.09
CA LEU A 430 -14.46 -18.92 -6.42
C LEU A 430 -13.34 -17.95 -6.78
N SER A 431 -13.18 -17.64 -8.06
CA SER A 431 -12.17 -16.68 -8.49
C SER A 431 -12.41 -15.27 -7.94
N PHE A 432 -13.65 -14.79 -7.95
CA PHE A 432 -14.01 -13.49 -7.40
C PHE A 432 -13.72 -13.38 -5.89
N PHE A 433 -14.05 -14.40 -5.10
CA PHE A 433 -13.76 -14.44 -3.67
C PHE A 433 -12.27 -14.59 -3.40
N ASN A 434 -11.52 -15.32 -4.22
CA ASN A 434 -10.06 -15.36 -4.11
C ASN A 434 -9.44 -13.95 -4.21
N LEU A 435 -9.96 -13.10 -5.11
CA LEU A 435 -9.51 -11.69 -5.19
C LEU A 435 -9.80 -10.90 -3.92
N HIS A 436 -10.92 -11.17 -3.24
CA HIS A 436 -11.25 -10.54 -1.96
C HIS A 436 -10.34 -11.03 -0.84
N ILE A 437 -10.03 -12.32 -0.80
CA ILE A 437 -9.04 -12.88 0.12
C ILE A 437 -7.66 -12.28 -0.12
N ILE A 438 -7.22 -12.13 -1.38
CA ILE A 438 -5.98 -11.44 -1.74
C ILE A 438 -6.00 -9.97 -1.30
N TRP A 439 -7.12 -9.28 -1.45
CA TRP A 439 -7.25 -7.91 -0.96
C TRP A 439 -7.17 -7.84 0.57
N LEU A 440 -7.89 -8.71 1.29
CA LEU A 440 -7.89 -8.75 2.76
C LEU A 440 -6.53 -9.16 3.33
N LYS A 441 -5.87 -10.16 2.75
CA LYS A 441 -4.56 -10.65 3.23
C LYS A 441 -3.47 -9.59 3.16
N LEU A 442 -3.57 -8.64 2.22
CA LEU A 442 -2.66 -7.51 2.12
C LEU A 442 -3.14 -6.31 2.95
N LEU A 443 -4.46 -6.07 3.00
CA LEU A 443 -5.07 -5.01 3.79
C LEU A 443 -4.70 -5.09 5.26
N LEU A 444 -4.81 -6.28 5.86
CA LEU A 444 -4.71 -6.45 7.31
C LEU A 444 -3.30 -6.14 7.83
N PRO A 445 -2.21 -6.72 7.29
CA PRO A 445 -0.87 -6.34 7.68
C PRO A 445 -0.62 -4.84 7.50
N TRP A 446 -0.97 -4.25 6.34
CA TRP A 446 -0.78 -2.82 6.10
C TRP A 446 -1.48 -1.93 7.11
N ARG A 447 -2.70 -2.27 7.49
CA ARG A 447 -3.45 -1.52 8.51
C ARG A 447 -2.86 -1.71 9.91
N LEU A 448 -2.40 -2.91 10.25
CA LEU A 448 -1.77 -3.17 11.54
C LEU A 448 -0.50 -2.33 11.72
N PHE A 449 0.40 -2.36 10.74
CA PHE A 449 1.66 -1.59 10.80
C PHE A 449 1.40 -0.08 10.73
N ARG A 450 0.37 0.37 9.98
CA ARG A 450 -0.06 1.77 10.04
C ARG A 450 -0.61 2.15 11.41
N LEU A 451 -1.44 1.31 12.02
CA LEU A 451 -1.95 1.52 13.38
C LEU A 451 -0.80 1.64 14.38
N TRP A 452 0.23 0.80 14.24
CA TRP A 452 1.44 0.90 15.07
C TRP A 452 2.13 2.26 14.91
N ALA A 453 2.35 2.72 13.68
CA ALA A 453 2.92 4.05 13.44
C ALA A 453 2.05 5.18 14.03
N LEU A 454 0.72 5.09 13.90
CA LEU A 454 -0.21 6.09 14.47
C LEU A 454 -0.13 6.15 15.99
N ILE A 455 -0.07 5.00 16.68
CA ILE A 455 0.08 4.94 18.14
C ILE A 455 1.44 5.51 18.54
N ASP A 456 2.49 5.25 17.76
CA ASP A 456 3.82 5.80 18.00
C ASP A 456 3.92 7.32 17.76
N GLY A 457 3.00 7.88 16.97
CA GLY A 457 2.90 9.31 16.68
C GLY A 457 3.43 9.72 15.29
N VAL A 458 3.44 8.78 14.33
CA VAL A 458 3.78 8.99 12.92
C VAL A 458 2.56 8.65 12.04
N ASP A 459 2.11 9.61 11.24
CA ASP A 459 0.96 9.46 10.34
C ASP A 459 1.44 8.96 8.98
N ALA A 460 1.49 7.63 8.83
CA ALA A 460 1.77 6.97 7.55
C ALA A 460 0.55 6.98 6.61
N PRO A 461 0.72 6.93 5.28
CA PRO A 461 -0.43 6.87 4.34
C PRO A 461 -1.20 5.55 4.43
N GLU A 462 -2.53 5.59 4.27
CA GLU A 462 -3.33 4.37 4.09
C GLU A 462 -3.08 3.75 2.71
N ASN A 463 -2.84 2.43 2.66
CA ASN A 463 -2.49 1.72 1.43
C ASN A 463 -3.67 1.25 0.60
N MET A 464 -4.81 0.97 1.23
CA MET A 464 -5.99 0.41 0.57
C MET A 464 -7.19 1.31 0.76
N LEU A 465 -7.46 2.11 -0.26
CA LEU A 465 -8.50 3.15 -0.19
C LEU A 465 -9.90 2.56 -0.34
N ARG A 466 -10.02 1.53 -1.18
CA ARG A 466 -11.29 0.95 -1.60
C ARG A 466 -11.16 -0.56 -1.66
N CYS A 467 -12.28 -1.24 -1.41
CA CYS A 467 -12.40 -2.67 -1.70
C CYS A 467 -12.15 -2.92 -3.18
N VAL A 468 -11.61 -4.09 -3.54
CA VAL A 468 -11.41 -4.49 -4.94
C VAL A 468 -12.69 -4.30 -5.76
N SER A 469 -13.84 -4.66 -5.20
CA SER A 469 -15.18 -4.47 -5.78
C SER A 469 -15.76 -3.06 -5.70
N ASN A 470 -14.94 -2.04 -5.35
CA ASN A 470 -15.29 -0.62 -5.46
C ASN A 470 -14.25 0.13 -6.32
N ASN A 471 -13.72 -0.58 -7.33
CA ASN A 471 -12.83 -0.04 -8.36
C ASN A 471 -13.28 -0.55 -9.74
N TRP A 472 -13.76 0.35 -10.59
CA TRP A 472 -14.18 0.04 -11.97
C TRP A 472 -13.22 0.58 -13.05
N SER A 473 -12.28 1.43 -12.66
CA SER A 473 -11.26 2.00 -13.54
C SER A 473 -9.91 1.40 -13.15
N PRO A 474 -9.22 0.69 -14.07
CA PRO A 474 -7.87 0.20 -13.86
C PRO A 474 -6.90 1.31 -13.45
N LYS A 475 -6.97 2.49 -14.08
CA LYS A 475 -6.14 3.65 -13.69
C LYS A 475 -6.37 4.09 -12.25
N SER A 476 -7.63 4.12 -11.82
CA SER A 476 -8.02 4.42 -10.45
C SER A 476 -7.59 3.34 -9.47
N PHE A 477 -7.73 2.08 -9.85
CA PHE A 477 -7.33 0.92 -9.06
C PHE A 477 -5.86 1.03 -8.65
N TRP A 478 -4.95 1.30 -9.59
CA TRP A 478 -3.51 1.46 -9.30
C TRP A 478 -3.16 2.64 -8.39
N LYS A 479 -4.05 3.63 -8.26
CA LYS A 479 -3.89 4.75 -7.31
C LYS A 479 -4.50 4.44 -5.94
N ALA A 480 -5.51 3.59 -5.89
CA ALA A 480 -6.19 3.15 -4.67
C ALA A 480 -5.50 1.95 -4.01
N TRP A 481 -4.82 1.12 -4.79
CA TRP A 481 -4.10 -0.07 -4.38
C TRP A 481 -2.64 0.27 -4.05
N HIS A 482 -2.18 -0.12 -2.87
CA HIS A 482 -0.82 0.11 -2.37
C HIS A 482 -0.39 1.58 -2.53
N ARG A 483 -1.27 2.51 -2.10
CA ARG A 483 -1.13 3.95 -2.37
C ARG A 483 0.21 4.54 -1.93
N SER A 484 0.80 4.09 -0.81
CA SER A 484 2.11 4.60 -0.39
C SER A 484 3.19 4.31 -1.43
N TYR A 485 3.15 3.12 -2.04
CA TYR A 485 4.07 2.72 -3.09
C TYR A 485 3.82 3.51 -4.37
N ASN A 486 2.56 3.68 -4.78
CA ASN A 486 2.22 4.52 -5.93
C ASN A 486 2.80 5.94 -5.79
N ARG A 487 2.66 6.55 -4.60
CA ARG A 487 3.22 7.87 -4.31
C ARG A 487 4.74 7.89 -4.34
N TRP A 488 5.37 6.83 -3.85
CA TRP A 488 6.82 6.65 -3.90
C TRP A 488 7.32 6.56 -5.35
N LEU A 489 6.69 5.74 -6.19
CA LEU A 489 6.98 5.61 -7.62
C LEU A 489 6.83 6.96 -8.33
N ILE A 490 5.75 7.69 -8.02
CA ILE A 490 5.50 9.01 -8.59
C ILE A 490 6.67 9.96 -8.26
N ARG A 491 7.09 10.01 -7.01
CA ARG A 491 8.12 10.93 -6.53
C ARG A 491 9.52 10.60 -7.04
N TYR A 492 9.93 9.34 -7.01
CA TYR A 492 11.33 8.94 -7.22
C TYR A 492 11.62 8.38 -8.61
N ILE A 493 10.60 8.00 -9.39
CA ILE A 493 10.77 7.48 -10.75
C ILE A 493 10.02 8.36 -11.76
N TYR A 494 8.69 8.43 -11.65
CA TYR A 494 7.85 9.03 -12.69
C TYR A 494 8.08 10.53 -12.88
N ILE A 495 8.10 11.33 -11.81
CA ILE A 495 8.35 12.79 -11.89
C ILE A 495 9.79 13.07 -12.38
N PRO A 496 10.85 12.44 -11.83
CA PRO A 496 12.22 12.63 -12.31
C PRO A 496 12.42 12.27 -13.79
N LEU A 497 11.68 11.29 -14.32
CA LEU A 497 11.68 10.93 -15.76
C LEU A 497 10.85 11.90 -16.63
N GLY A 498 10.27 12.94 -16.04
CA GLY A 498 9.52 14.02 -16.69
C GLY A 498 8.01 13.81 -16.78
N GLY A 499 7.47 12.76 -16.14
CA GLY A 499 6.04 12.44 -16.11
C GLY A 499 5.39 12.23 -17.48
N ALA A 500 4.06 12.23 -17.52
CA ALA A 500 3.28 12.12 -18.77
C ALA A 500 2.94 13.49 -19.37
N ASN A 501 3.26 13.63 -20.65
CA ASN A 501 2.92 14.77 -21.49
C ASN A 501 2.66 14.24 -22.91
N PHE A 502 1.48 14.54 -23.47
CA PHE A 502 1.03 14.02 -24.77
C PHE A 502 0.87 15.13 -25.82
N ARG A 503 1.59 16.25 -25.68
CA ARG A 503 1.49 17.41 -26.59
C ARG A 503 2.19 17.21 -27.92
N SER A 504 3.27 16.42 -27.96
CA SER A 504 4.03 16.09 -29.16
C SER A 504 4.37 14.60 -29.20
N TRP A 505 4.65 14.06 -30.40
CA TRP A 505 5.08 12.66 -30.58
C TRP A 505 6.24 12.28 -29.65
N ALA A 506 7.29 13.12 -29.60
CA ALA A 506 8.44 12.91 -28.73
C ALA A 506 8.03 12.82 -27.24
N THR A 507 7.13 13.69 -26.77
CA THR A 507 6.65 13.65 -25.38
C THR A 507 5.74 12.44 -25.12
N THR A 508 4.94 12.01 -26.10
CA THR A 508 4.12 10.80 -26.02
C THR A 508 4.98 9.55 -25.89
N VAL A 509 6.00 9.40 -26.74
CA VAL A 509 6.96 8.29 -26.66
C VAL A 509 7.68 8.28 -25.31
N ARG A 510 8.15 9.45 -24.84
CA ARG A 510 8.76 9.57 -23.50
C ARG A 510 7.79 9.17 -22.38
N SER A 511 6.51 9.53 -22.50
CA SER A 511 5.49 9.19 -21.50
C SER A 511 5.23 7.68 -21.46
N ILE A 512 5.13 7.04 -22.62
CA ILE A 512 4.98 5.58 -22.74
C ILE A 512 6.21 4.89 -22.15
N ALA A 513 7.42 5.34 -22.51
CA ALA A 513 8.66 4.81 -21.95
C ALA A 513 8.72 4.99 -20.42
N THR A 514 8.25 6.14 -19.90
CA THR A 514 8.17 6.38 -18.45
C THR A 514 7.22 5.39 -17.78
N TYR A 515 6.04 5.13 -18.35
CA TYR A 515 5.13 4.12 -17.82
C TYR A 515 5.74 2.72 -17.86
N LEU A 516 6.35 2.33 -18.98
CA LEU A 516 7.03 1.03 -19.10
C LEU A 516 8.14 0.88 -18.07
N LEU A 517 8.96 1.89 -17.85
CA LEU A 517 10.01 1.86 -16.82
C LEU A 517 9.44 1.74 -15.41
N VAL A 518 8.38 2.49 -15.08
CA VAL A 518 7.71 2.39 -13.78
C VAL A 518 7.16 0.98 -13.56
N PHE A 519 6.41 0.43 -14.51
CA PHE A 519 5.83 -0.91 -14.37
C PHE A 519 6.88 -2.03 -14.41
N THR A 520 7.96 -1.86 -15.17
CA THR A 520 9.12 -2.77 -15.12
C THR A 520 9.75 -2.76 -13.73
N PHE A 521 9.96 -1.59 -13.12
CA PHE A 521 10.45 -1.53 -11.73
C PHE A 521 9.48 -2.19 -10.74
N VAL A 522 8.17 -1.98 -10.91
CA VAL A 522 7.15 -2.65 -10.09
C VAL A 522 7.27 -4.17 -10.20
N ALA A 523 7.37 -4.71 -11.41
CA ALA A 523 7.53 -6.15 -11.63
C ALA A 523 8.84 -6.68 -11.02
N LEU A 524 9.97 -6.01 -11.26
CA LEU A 524 11.28 -6.37 -10.71
C LEU A 524 11.31 -6.37 -9.19
N TRP A 525 10.66 -5.39 -8.57
CA TRP A 525 10.60 -5.27 -7.11
C TRP A 525 9.73 -6.36 -6.46
N HIS A 526 8.69 -6.83 -7.16
CA HIS A 526 7.80 -7.88 -6.68
C HIS A 526 8.33 -9.30 -6.91
N ASP A 527 8.91 -9.58 -8.08
CA ASP A 527 9.45 -10.89 -8.42
C ASP A 527 10.69 -10.77 -9.30
N ILE A 528 11.82 -11.16 -8.71
CA ILE A 528 13.14 -11.15 -9.35
C ILE A 528 13.26 -12.29 -10.37
N ARG A 529 12.46 -13.35 -10.27
CA ARG A 529 12.43 -14.45 -11.25
C ARG A 529 11.71 -14.08 -12.54
N LEU A 530 11.30 -12.82 -12.69
CA LEU A 530 10.69 -12.22 -13.89
C LEU A 530 9.38 -12.89 -14.33
N ARG A 531 8.77 -13.76 -13.52
CA ARG A 531 7.51 -14.42 -13.89
C ARG A 531 6.38 -13.40 -13.93
N LEU A 532 6.44 -12.40 -13.04
CA LEU A 532 5.49 -11.29 -13.01
C LEU A 532 5.75 -10.19 -14.05
N LEU A 533 6.85 -10.24 -14.81
CA LEU A 533 7.17 -9.21 -15.81
C LEU A 533 6.15 -9.22 -16.95
N ILE A 534 5.82 -10.41 -17.47
CA ILE A 534 4.81 -10.57 -18.52
C ILE A 534 3.44 -10.10 -18.03
N TRP A 535 3.08 -10.43 -16.79
CA TRP A 535 1.86 -9.93 -16.16
C TRP A 535 1.84 -8.40 -16.08
N GLY A 536 2.95 -7.77 -15.66
CA GLY A 536 3.08 -6.31 -15.60
C GLY A 536 2.86 -5.64 -16.95
N TRP A 537 3.36 -6.23 -18.05
CA TRP A 537 3.13 -5.72 -19.41
C TRP A 537 1.70 -5.93 -19.89
N LEU A 538 1.07 -7.07 -19.56
CA LEU A 538 -0.34 -7.31 -19.86
C LEU A 538 -1.25 -6.28 -19.17
N ILE A 539 -0.95 -5.90 -17.94
CA ILE A 539 -1.67 -4.82 -17.25
C ILE A 539 -1.57 -3.49 -18.01
N VAL A 540 -0.40 -3.14 -18.55
CA VAL A 540 -0.23 -1.91 -19.36
C VAL A 540 -1.07 -1.98 -20.62
N LEU A 541 -1.12 -3.14 -21.29
CA LEU A 541 -1.99 -3.37 -22.45
C LEU A 541 -3.47 -3.20 -22.06
N PHE A 542 -3.88 -3.74 -20.91
CA PHE A 542 -5.24 -3.63 -20.38
C PHE A 542 -5.63 -2.21 -19.93
N LEU A 543 -4.67 -1.29 -19.75
CA LEU A 543 -4.98 0.12 -19.52
C LEU A 543 -5.36 0.87 -20.82
N LEU A 544 -4.94 0.38 -22.00
CA LEU A 544 -5.17 1.07 -23.27
C LEU A 544 -6.64 1.19 -23.66
N PRO A 545 -7.50 0.16 -23.54
CA PRO A 545 -8.93 0.29 -23.84
C PRO A 545 -9.61 1.41 -23.04
N GLU A 546 -9.27 1.56 -21.76
CA GLU A 546 -9.81 2.64 -20.92
C GLU A 546 -9.37 4.02 -21.46
N VAL A 547 -8.10 4.17 -21.82
CA VAL A 547 -7.57 5.43 -22.37
C VAL A 547 -8.21 5.77 -23.72
N LEU A 548 -8.32 4.78 -24.61
CA LEU A 548 -8.96 4.95 -25.92
C LEU A 548 -10.44 5.31 -25.77
N ALA A 549 -11.16 4.64 -24.87
CA ALA A 549 -12.56 4.97 -24.58
C ALA A 549 -12.73 6.41 -24.04
N GLN A 550 -11.84 6.87 -23.17
CA GLN A 550 -11.86 8.26 -22.67
C GLN A 550 -11.59 9.29 -23.78
N LEU A 551 -10.80 8.94 -24.79
CA LEU A 551 -10.54 9.78 -25.96
C LEU A 551 -11.71 9.78 -26.94
N LEU A 552 -12.33 8.63 -27.19
CA LEU A 552 -13.48 8.48 -28.11
C LEU A 552 -14.78 9.06 -27.51
N PHE A 553 -14.95 8.98 -26.20
CA PHE A 553 -16.14 9.45 -25.47
C PHE A 553 -15.78 10.50 -24.41
N PRO A 554 -15.31 11.70 -24.81
CA PRO A 554 -14.91 12.74 -23.86
C PRO A 554 -16.12 13.30 -23.12
N ALA A 555 -16.03 13.43 -21.78
CA ALA A 555 -17.12 13.90 -20.93
C ALA A 555 -17.75 15.23 -21.38
N ARG A 556 -16.93 16.15 -21.92
CA ARG A 556 -17.37 17.46 -22.43
C ARG A 556 -18.45 17.36 -23.51
N LYS A 557 -18.40 16.33 -24.36
CA LYS A 557 -19.39 16.12 -25.44
C LYS A 557 -20.76 15.70 -24.90
N TRP A 558 -20.82 15.25 -23.65
CA TRP A 558 -22.01 14.67 -23.04
C TRP A 558 -22.56 15.48 -21.86
N GLU A 559 -22.10 16.72 -21.67
CA GLU A 559 -22.56 17.61 -20.59
C GLU A 559 -24.08 17.82 -20.60
N GLY A 560 -24.72 17.82 -21.78
CA GLY A 560 -26.18 17.92 -21.92
C GLY A 560 -26.95 16.61 -21.71
N ARG A 561 -26.29 15.46 -21.59
CA ARG A 561 -26.93 14.13 -21.38
C ARG A 561 -26.15 13.28 -20.36
N PRO A 562 -26.07 13.72 -19.10
CA PRO A 562 -25.23 13.08 -18.08
C PRO A 562 -25.65 11.64 -17.77
N ASP A 563 -26.95 11.32 -17.85
CA ASP A 563 -27.44 9.94 -17.62
C ASP A 563 -27.07 8.98 -18.73
N THR A 564 -27.14 9.41 -19.99
CA THR A 564 -26.68 8.60 -21.12
C THR A 564 -25.19 8.35 -21.01
N TYR A 565 -24.41 9.38 -20.67
CA TYR A 565 -22.97 9.24 -20.46
C TYR A 565 -22.65 8.25 -19.35
N ARG A 566 -23.32 8.35 -18.19
CA ARG A 566 -23.19 7.41 -17.09
C ARG A 566 -23.43 5.97 -17.54
N ARG A 567 -24.48 5.71 -18.32
CA ARG A 567 -24.81 4.35 -18.80
C ARG A 567 -23.75 3.81 -19.77
N ILE A 568 -23.22 4.64 -20.67
CA ILE A 568 -22.12 4.27 -21.57
C ILE A 568 -20.85 3.96 -20.76
N CYS A 569 -20.49 4.84 -19.81
CA CYS A 569 -19.36 4.62 -18.92
C CYS A 569 -19.52 3.34 -18.10
N ALA A 570 -20.74 2.99 -17.67
CA ALA A 570 -20.99 1.77 -16.92
C ALA A 570 -20.71 0.51 -17.75
N VAL A 571 -21.08 0.49 -19.03
CA VAL A 571 -20.76 -0.63 -19.94
C VAL A 571 -19.25 -0.80 -20.08
N GLY A 572 -18.52 0.30 -20.34
CA GLY A 572 -17.05 0.25 -20.41
C GLY A 572 -16.39 -0.14 -19.09
N ALA A 573 -16.97 0.28 -17.97
CA ALA A 573 -16.54 -0.10 -16.62
C ALA A 573 -16.73 -1.59 -16.33
N VAL A 574 -17.84 -2.21 -16.76
CA VAL A 574 -18.03 -3.66 -16.62
C VAL A 574 -16.97 -4.42 -17.42
N ALA A 575 -16.68 -3.99 -18.66
CA ALA A 575 -15.61 -4.58 -19.47
C ALA A 575 -14.24 -4.48 -18.76
N ASN A 576 -13.94 -3.33 -18.16
CA ASN A 576 -12.72 -3.15 -17.36
C ASN A 576 -12.66 -4.06 -16.14
N VAL A 577 -13.77 -4.23 -15.40
CA VAL A 577 -13.84 -5.12 -14.23
C VAL A 577 -13.61 -6.56 -14.67
N LEU A 578 -14.28 -7.03 -15.72
CA LEU A 578 -14.10 -8.38 -16.26
C LEU A 578 -12.65 -8.62 -16.71
N MET A 579 -12.04 -7.66 -17.41
CA MET A 579 -10.64 -7.75 -17.83
C MET A 579 -9.69 -7.80 -16.62
N MET A 580 -9.92 -6.97 -15.59
CA MET A 580 -9.13 -7.00 -14.36
C MET A 580 -9.30 -8.33 -13.61
N MET A 581 -10.51 -8.89 -13.59
CA MET A 581 -10.75 -10.22 -13.05
C MET A 581 -9.92 -11.24 -13.83
N ILE A 582 -10.09 -11.35 -15.16
CA ILE A 582 -9.36 -12.31 -16.01
C ILE A 582 -7.84 -12.22 -15.80
N ALA A 583 -7.28 -11.01 -15.80
CA ALA A 583 -5.85 -10.79 -15.59
C ALA A 583 -5.35 -11.36 -14.26
N ASN A 584 -6.13 -11.19 -13.19
CA ASN A 584 -5.77 -11.69 -11.87
C ASN A 584 -6.10 -13.18 -11.68
N LEU A 585 -7.10 -13.71 -12.40
CA LEU A 585 -7.41 -15.14 -12.43
C LEU A 585 -6.25 -15.96 -12.98
N VAL A 586 -5.70 -15.53 -14.12
CA VAL A 586 -4.53 -16.17 -14.75
C VAL A 586 -3.29 -16.07 -13.86
N GLY A 587 -3.06 -14.90 -13.25
CA GLY A 587 -1.87 -14.66 -12.44
C GLY A 587 -1.87 -15.31 -11.06
N PHE A 588 -3.04 -15.46 -10.41
CA PHE A 588 -3.10 -15.73 -8.97
C PHE A 588 -4.18 -16.74 -8.51
N ALA A 589 -5.03 -17.28 -9.38
CA ALA A 589 -6.14 -18.15 -8.97
C ALA A 589 -6.19 -19.50 -9.68
N VAL A 590 -6.45 -19.50 -10.99
CA VAL A 590 -6.82 -20.73 -11.74
C VAL A 590 -5.88 -21.03 -12.91
N GLY A 591 -4.94 -20.12 -13.22
CA GLY A 591 -4.00 -20.27 -14.33
C GLY A 591 -4.66 -20.19 -15.71
N LEU A 592 -3.93 -20.59 -16.74
CA LEU A 592 -4.43 -20.60 -18.12
C LEU A 592 -5.49 -21.69 -18.34
N ASP A 593 -5.30 -22.86 -17.73
CA ASP A 593 -6.20 -24.01 -17.89
C ASP A 593 -7.58 -23.74 -17.30
N GLY A 594 -7.64 -23.08 -16.13
CA GLY A 594 -8.90 -22.65 -15.54
C GLY A 594 -9.57 -21.54 -16.35
N LEU A 595 -8.82 -20.60 -16.93
CA LEU A 595 -9.37 -19.58 -17.83
C LEU A 595 -9.97 -20.22 -19.09
N GLN A 596 -9.27 -21.19 -19.68
CA GLN A 596 -9.76 -21.92 -20.84
C GLN A 596 -11.05 -22.67 -20.51
N SER A 597 -11.14 -23.28 -19.33
CA SER A 597 -12.34 -23.97 -18.84
C SER A 597 -13.52 -23.02 -18.61
N ILE A 598 -13.27 -21.80 -18.10
CA ILE A 598 -14.30 -20.76 -17.97
C ILE A 598 -14.78 -20.30 -19.35
N LEU A 599 -13.86 -20.01 -20.28
CA LEU A 599 -14.21 -19.53 -21.61
C LEU A 599 -14.94 -20.59 -22.43
N SER A 600 -14.49 -21.85 -22.40
CA SER A 600 -15.18 -22.95 -23.06
C SER A 600 -16.56 -23.16 -22.46
N GLY A 601 -16.68 -23.18 -21.12
CA GLY A 601 -17.97 -23.34 -20.44
C GLY A 601 -18.97 -22.20 -20.69
N ILE A 602 -18.50 -20.97 -20.89
CA ILE A 602 -19.37 -19.82 -21.24
C ILE A 602 -19.87 -19.93 -22.69
N LEU A 603 -19.03 -20.40 -23.62
CA LEU A 603 -19.31 -20.38 -25.05
C LEU A 603 -19.97 -21.66 -25.57
N HIS A 604 -19.90 -22.76 -24.83
CA HIS A 604 -20.39 -24.08 -25.27
C HIS A 604 -21.91 -24.23 -25.14
N ASP A 605 -22.50 -23.82 -24.01
CA ASP A 605 -23.90 -24.09 -23.67
C ASP A 605 -24.72 -22.82 -23.37
N TRP A 606 -26.04 -22.90 -23.57
CA TRP A 606 -26.98 -21.81 -23.26
C TRP A 606 -26.95 -21.38 -21.80
N SER A 607 -26.65 -22.30 -20.88
CA SER A 607 -26.47 -22.02 -19.45
C SER A 607 -25.26 -21.12 -19.19
N GLY A 608 -24.17 -21.31 -19.94
CA GLY A 608 -22.97 -20.47 -19.89
C GLY A 608 -23.22 -19.06 -20.40
N ALA A 609 -23.92 -18.93 -21.53
CA ALA A 609 -24.32 -17.64 -22.09
C ALA A 609 -25.26 -16.88 -21.13
N LEU A 610 -26.25 -17.57 -20.55
CA LEU A 610 -27.15 -16.99 -19.56
C LEU A 610 -26.38 -16.51 -18.32
N PHE A 611 -25.46 -17.32 -17.80
CA PHE A 611 -24.60 -16.94 -16.69
C PHE A 611 -23.79 -15.67 -17.02
N PHE A 612 -23.17 -15.61 -18.21
CA PHE A 612 -22.40 -14.43 -18.62
C PHE A 612 -23.28 -13.17 -18.65
N MET A 613 -24.50 -13.25 -19.20
CA MET A 613 -25.45 -12.14 -19.21
C MET A 613 -25.88 -11.74 -17.80
N SER A 614 -26.14 -12.70 -16.91
CA SER A 614 -26.45 -12.44 -15.50
C SER A 614 -25.28 -11.80 -14.75
N ALA A 615 -24.06 -12.27 -14.98
CA ALA A 615 -22.84 -11.72 -14.40
C ALA A 615 -22.61 -10.28 -14.90
N PHE A 616 -22.77 -10.04 -16.20
CA PHE A 616 -22.66 -8.71 -16.79
C PHE A 616 -23.70 -7.75 -16.18
N ALA A 617 -24.96 -8.15 -16.08
CA ALA A 617 -26.01 -7.35 -15.47
C ALA A 617 -25.73 -7.07 -13.98
N SER A 618 -25.25 -8.06 -13.24
CA SER A 618 -24.88 -7.92 -11.82
C SER A 618 -23.74 -6.92 -11.62
N LEU A 619 -22.68 -7.06 -12.42
CA LEU A 619 -21.55 -6.12 -12.41
C LEU A 619 -21.97 -4.72 -12.84
N TYR A 620 -22.86 -4.60 -13.83
CA TYR A 620 -23.42 -3.32 -14.25
C TYR A 620 -24.12 -2.59 -13.11
N MET A 621 -25.00 -3.29 -12.38
CA MET A 621 -25.67 -2.73 -11.20
C MET A 621 -24.66 -2.33 -10.11
N GLY A 622 -23.66 -3.18 -9.86
CA GLY A 622 -22.56 -2.86 -8.95
C GLY A 622 -21.81 -1.58 -9.36
N VAL A 623 -21.50 -1.43 -10.65
CA VAL A 623 -20.84 -0.24 -11.19
C VAL A 623 -21.72 1.01 -11.05
N GLN A 624 -23.03 0.91 -11.24
CA GLN A 624 -23.94 2.04 -11.02
C GLN A 624 -23.93 2.48 -9.56
N VAL A 625 -23.98 1.53 -8.62
CA VAL A 625 -23.82 1.79 -7.19
C VAL A 625 -22.48 2.47 -6.91
N MET A 626 -21.39 2.02 -7.53
CA MET A 626 -20.07 2.62 -7.40
C MET A 626 -20.01 4.08 -7.91
N PHE A 627 -20.68 4.40 -9.01
CA PHE A 627 -20.80 5.77 -9.51
C PHE A 627 -21.55 6.66 -8.53
N GLU A 628 -22.67 6.20 -7.99
CA GLU A 628 -23.44 6.96 -7.01
C GLU A 628 -22.66 7.14 -5.69
N ILE A 629 -21.80 6.19 -5.31
CA ILE A 629 -20.86 6.38 -4.19
C ILE A 629 -19.90 7.54 -4.46
N ARG A 630 -19.38 7.73 -5.69
CA ARG A 630 -18.53 8.90 -6.00
C ARG A 630 -19.31 10.20 -6.02
N GLU A 631 -20.52 10.19 -6.56
CA GLU A 631 -21.40 11.36 -6.48
C GLU A 631 -21.71 11.72 -5.03
N ALA A 632 -21.93 10.73 -4.16
CA ALA A 632 -22.12 10.94 -2.72
C ALA A 632 -20.87 11.52 -2.04
N GLU A 633 -19.67 11.09 -2.43
CA GLU A 633 -18.41 11.69 -1.97
C GLU A 633 -18.29 13.14 -2.46
N MET A 634 -18.55 13.41 -3.74
CA MET A 634 -18.48 14.76 -4.29
C MET A 634 -19.50 15.71 -3.64
N ARG A 635 -20.72 15.24 -3.35
CA ARG A 635 -21.73 16.00 -2.58
C ARG A 635 -21.26 16.36 -1.17
N ARG A 636 -20.32 15.59 -0.60
CA ARG A 636 -19.65 15.89 0.68
C ARG A 636 -18.38 16.73 0.51
N GLY A 637 -18.08 17.19 -0.70
CA GLY A 637 -16.85 17.93 -1.03
C GLY A 637 -15.60 17.04 -1.15
N ILE A 638 -15.76 15.73 -1.14
CA ILE A 638 -14.66 14.75 -1.16
C ILE A 638 -14.37 14.33 -2.60
N SER A 639 -13.09 14.40 -3.01
CA SER A 639 -12.63 13.90 -4.30
C SER A 639 -11.40 13.03 -4.10
N LEU A 640 -11.64 11.74 -3.91
CA LEU A 640 -10.59 10.75 -3.99
C LEU A 640 -10.19 10.63 -5.45
N LYS A 641 -8.94 10.96 -5.79
CA LYS A 641 -8.40 10.87 -7.17
C LYS A 641 -8.16 9.40 -7.60
N CYS A 642 -9.08 8.51 -7.21
CA CYS A 642 -9.15 7.07 -7.45
C CYS A 642 -10.61 6.59 -7.37
#